data_AF-A0A0D9P926-F1
#
_entry.id   AF-A0A0D9P926-F1
#
_cell.length_a   1.000
_cell.length_b   1.000
_cell.length_c   1.000
_cell.angle_alpha   90.00
_cell.angle_beta   90.00
_cell.angle_gamma   90.00
#
_symmetry.space_group_name_H-M   'P 1'
#
loop_
_entity.id
_entity.type
_entity.pdbx_description
1 polymer ?
#
loop_
_entity_poly.entity_id
_entity_poly.type
_entity_poly.pdbx_seq_one_letter_code
_entity_poly.pdbx_strand_id
1 'polypeptide(L)'
;MAFYRVGVDVGGTNTDAAILDISACDTASRGVFASYKTFTTTDITSGIETAVKAILEASQVDLNRIIAVTIGTTHFINAVVEANARELSRVAVLRLCGPFTRQISPFADFPPKLRSILDGGSFFLDGGLEFNGEQILPLDYEQIRQATRHLIHQGVRSAAIVGVFSPIDHVSPQEETCRKIMLEVDSDLDITISRDIGPVGLLERENATILNSAILRTARRLIKGFKRAIAVLGLQCPLYLSRNDGTIIAADEAANLPITTFASGPTNSMIGAAFLAGYGRRSVSTNNHANGVKTNGDSSESQVLVVDIGGTTTDVCALLPSGFPRLAPGFTEVGGVRTAFSMPEVRSVGLGGGSIVQVDAEAEHVTLGPASVGNLLTQQALVFGGRTMTATDMVAAMGKTELGHPSLVSEIPAIVVEAARKRIKKILEDVIEQMKFSAAPVHVLLVGGGALLVTESLEGVERCIRPMHSEAANAVGAAISEVSGDVDLIEALKGRSEKAVVAAACEKAIGLAIERGATADDVRIVQITKTPLQYVNNGAIRIQVRAVGKLRTPDVVRLPETNGTGSAEDDNEPEARPQVEPDIAVDVPHQLQVGMDLATYRPEVKQGVWYVSEVDIELISTGCGILGTGGGGPTHYEALRCNEILRTGGKGRMRIICPESLKDDDLIGFGSWYGAPGVSNERIVNGGEIDVGVDTLLKVLGGQKLNGFLLDEVGGGNGLSIFSTAVNYNLPVVDGDTMGRAFPAMYHSTTSVYGHPLTPCCITDCRGVISILMGADSPDRVEKVLRSTAIELGLGCAVCTNPLSGKSIKSHAVPRTLSLAWYLGRAIHLARRKKTSYIEAVSHIGKARLIFAGKIIDVQRNISDGYTKGHVLLAPLSLEEQEGVKTDSHSNRQADKHMLIPFQNEYLYAALTDPTGKEADQIICTVPELISVLGQDGEAIGSQDLKYGLRVSVIAMPAHPLWKTPQGMGEFVGVQISSQVAQTSYVRGGVDPNDKWLGHSTPGGSSSGSAVGTAAGFSAFSIGSESDRSIVQPAIRAALYSMKGSVGAIDMEGTMSGGMGFDSAGPLAKSVQDCADVMNVLLQEVISAHI
;
A
#
# COMPACT_ATOMS: atom_id res chain seq x y z
N MET A 1 18.69 -28.50 -34.41
CA MET A 1 19.63 -27.44 -34.83
C MET A 1 19.56 -26.33 -33.78
N ALA A 2 20.69 -25.75 -33.39
CA ALA A 2 20.73 -24.73 -32.34
C ALA A 2 20.28 -23.35 -32.87
N PHE A 3 19.48 -22.64 -32.09
CA PHE A 3 19.05 -21.26 -32.30
C PHE A 3 19.49 -20.43 -31.10
N TYR A 4 19.78 -19.14 -31.32
CA TYR A 4 20.40 -18.29 -30.31
C TYR A 4 19.55 -17.08 -29.95
N ARG A 5 19.59 -16.66 -28.69
CA ARG A 5 19.07 -15.37 -28.23
C ARG A 5 20.18 -14.54 -27.63
N VAL A 6 20.14 -13.23 -27.90
CA VAL A 6 21.08 -12.27 -27.34
C VAL A 6 20.32 -11.40 -26.34
N GLY A 7 20.85 -11.27 -25.13
CA GLY A 7 20.38 -10.33 -24.13
C GLY A 7 21.45 -9.30 -23.83
N VAL A 8 21.05 -8.05 -23.70
CA VAL A 8 21.92 -6.93 -23.33
C VAL A 8 21.25 -6.17 -22.19
N ASP A 9 22.00 -5.85 -21.14
CA ASP A 9 21.53 -5.01 -20.04
C ASP A 9 22.45 -3.79 -19.90
N VAL A 10 21.88 -2.60 -20.14
CA VAL A 10 22.58 -1.31 -20.06
C VAL A 10 22.22 -0.65 -18.72
N GLY A 11 23.08 -0.85 -17.73
CA GLY A 11 23.00 -0.18 -16.44
C GLY A 11 23.70 1.19 -16.44
N GLY A 12 23.63 1.91 -15.31
CA GLY A 12 24.36 3.17 -15.13
C GLY A 12 25.89 3.01 -14.99
N THR A 13 26.37 1.81 -14.63
CA THR A 13 27.81 1.53 -14.43
C THR A 13 28.39 0.64 -15.52
N ASN A 14 27.71 -0.47 -15.83
CA ASN A 14 28.18 -1.48 -16.78
C ASN A 14 27.10 -1.78 -17.83
N THR A 15 27.58 -2.17 -19.01
CA THR A 15 26.81 -2.78 -20.09
C THR A 15 27.21 -4.25 -20.19
N ASP A 16 26.23 -5.13 -19.99
CA ASP A 16 26.38 -6.57 -19.96
C ASP A 16 25.70 -7.19 -21.18
N ALA A 17 26.34 -8.17 -21.82
CA ALA A 17 25.77 -8.88 -22.95
C ALA A 17 25.97 -10.39 -22.78
N ALA A 18 24.99 -11.18 -23.20
CA ALA A 18 25.05 -12.64 -23.17
C ALA A 18 24.36 -13.23 -24.41
N ILE A 19 24.90 -14.34 -24.91
CA ILE A 19 24.29 -15.14 -25.97
C ILE A 19 23.99 -16.55 -25.46
N LEU A 20 22.76 -17.00 -25.70
CA LEU A 20 22.26 -18.29 -25.21
C LEU A 20 21.83 -19.20 -26.35
N ASP A 21 22.23 -20.48 -26.29
CA ASP A 21 21.66 -21.57 -27.06
C ASP A 21 20.37 -22.06 -26.39
N ILE A 22 19.24 -21.80 -27.04
CA ILE A 22 17.93 -22.13 -26.48
C ILE A 22 17.69 -23.64 -26.36
N SER A 23 18.38 -24.45 -27.18
CA SER A 23 18.25 -25.91 -27.15
C SER A 23 19.02 -26.55 -25.99
N ALA A 24 19.94 -25.81 -25.38
CA ALA A 24 20.76 -26.25 -24.26
C ALA A 24 20.31 -25.66 -22.90
N CYS A 25 19.14 -25.02 -22.84
CA CYS A 25 18.60 -24.40 -21.61
C CYS A 25 18.46 -25.35 -20.40
N ASP A 26 18.37 -26.66 -20.64
CA ASP A 26 18.24 -27.68 -19.59
C ASP A 26 19.58 -28.31 -19.17
N THR A 27 20.69 -27.90 -19.80
CA THR A 27 22.03 -28.34 -19.42
C THR A 27 22.56 -27.58 -18.20
N ALA A 28 23.69 -28.03 -17.62
CA ALA A 28 24.31 -27.38 -16.48
C ALA A 28 24.80 -25.95 -16.76
N SER A 29 25.23 -25.64 -17.99
CA SER A 29 25.58 -24.27 -18.43
C SER A 29 24.36 -23.40 -18.72
N ARG A 30 23.16 -23.98 -18.66
CA ARG A 30 21.88 -23.29 -18.93
C ARG A 30 21.82 -22.66 -20.32
N GLY A 31 22.61 -23.17 -21.26
CA GLY A 31 22.70 -22.66 -22.62
C GLY A 31 23.48 -21.35 -22.74
N VAL A 32 24.06 -20.80 -21.66
CA VAL A 32 24.92 -19.61 -21.75
C VAL A 32 26.18 -19.98 -22.53
N PHE A 33 26.34 -19.37 -23.69
CA PHE A 33 27.39 -19.71 -24.64
C PHE A 33 28.58 -18.76 -24.55
N ALA A 34 28.31 -17.45 -24.46
CA ALA A 34 29.30 -16.42 -24.15
C ALA A 34 28.64 -15.23 -23.42
N SER A 35 29.42 -14.52 -22.61
CA SER A 35 29.02 -13.30 -21.93
C SER A 35 30.15 -12.27 -21.94
N TYR A 36 29.82 -10.99 -21.96
CA TYR A 36 30.77 -9.89 -21.96
C TYR A 36 30.25 -8.75 -21.08
N LYS A 37 31.16 -8.05 -20.40
CA LYS A 37 30.88 -6.93 -19.49
C LYS A 37 31.85 -5.80 -19.79
N THR A 38 31.34 -4.59 -19.96
CA THR A 38 32.13 -3.37 -20.19
C THR A 38 31.52 -2.20 -19.43
N PHE A 39 32.26 -1.12 -19.24
CA PHE A 39 31.71 0.10 -18.65
C PHE A 39 30.68 0.74 -19.58
N THR A 40 29.61 1.30 -19.00
CA THR A 40 28.60 2.04 -19.77
C THR A 40 29.20 3.33 -20.32
N THR A 41 29.04 3.55 -21.62
CA THR A 41 29.49 4.74 -22.35
C THR A 41 28.41 5.82 -22.36
N THR A 42 28.82 7.08 -22.53
CA THR A 42 27.86 8.20 -22.67
C THR A 42 26.96 8.03 -23.89
N ASP A 43 27.54 7.56 -25.01
CA ASP A 43 26.75 7.05 -26.13
C ASP A 43 26.42 5.57 -25.90
N ILE A 44 25.17 5.31 -25.53
CA ILE A 44 24.68 3.96 -25.24
C ILE A 44 24.72 3.07 -26.49
N THR A 45 24.55 3.67 -27.67
CA THR A 45 24.46 2.92 -28.93
C THR A 45 25.78 2.23 -29.23
N SER A 46 26.90 2.96 -29.21
CA SER A 46 28.24 2.38 -29.39
C SER A 46 28.64 1.40 -28.28
N GLY A 47 28.15 1.62 -27.05
CA GLY A 47 28.33 0.68 -25.94
C GLY A 47 27.68 -0.68 -26.21
N ILE A 48 26.44 -0.68 -26.70
CA ILE A 48 25.73 -1.89 -27.13
C ILE A 48 26.44 -2.55 -28.31
N GLU A 49 26.86 -1.79 -29.32
CA GLU A 49 27.60 -2.32 -30.48
C GLU A 49 28.86 -3.06 -30.03
N THR A 50 29.63 -2.45 -29.12
CA THR A 50 30.86 -3.02 -28.58
C THR A 50 30.59 -4.32 -27.83
N ALA A 51 29.59 -4.32 -26.93
CA ALA A 51 29.27 -5.48 -26.11
C ALA A 51 28.74 -6.66 -26.94
N VAL A 52 27.84 -6.40 -27.90
CA VAL A 52 27.29 -7.44 -28.78
C VAL A 52 28.37 -7.96 -29.72
N LYS A 53 29.21 -7.09 -30.30
CA LYS A 53 30.32 -7.53 -31.15
C LYS A 53 31.27 -8.47 -30.41
N ALA A 54 31.63 -8.16 -29.17
CA ALA A 54 32.51 -9.00 -28.36
C ALA A 54 31.95 -10.42 -28.13
N ILE A 55 30.66 -10.57 -27.84
CA ILE A 55 30.05 -11.90 -27.67
C ILE A 55 29.89 -12.64 -29.01
N LEU A 56 29.67 -11.94 -30.12
CA LEU A 56 29.62 -12.57 -31.45
C LEU A 56 30.99 -13.10 -31.86
N GLU A 57 32.05 -12.32 -31.64
CA GLU A 57 33.44 -12.73 -31.88
C GLU A 57 33.87 -13.89 -30.97
N ALA A 58 33.47 -13.88 -29.70
CA ALA A 58 33.78 -14.97 -28.76
C ALA A 58 32.99 -16.26 -29.08
N SER A 59 31.76 -16.14 -29.59
CA SER A 59 30.88 -17.28 -29.83
C SER A 59 31.01 -17.91 -31.22
N GLN A 60 31.42 -17.15 -32.24
CA GLN A 60 31.57 -17.61 -33.63
C GLN A 60 30.29 -18.31 -34.18
N VAL A 61 29.10 -17.87 -33.73
CA VAL A 61 27.82 -18.45 -34.18
C VAL A 61 27.38 -17.88 -35.53
N ASP A 62 26.54 -18.64 -36.23
CA ASP A 62 25.87 -18.19 -37.45
C ASP A 62 24.84 -17.10 -37.12
N LEU A 63 25.06 -15.87 -37.61
CA LEU A 63 24.23 -14.70 -37.34
C LEU A 63 22.77 -14.91 -37.77
N ASN A 64 22.52 -15.73 -38.79
CA ASN A 64 21.15 -16.03 -39.27
C ASN A 64 20.36 -16.90 -38.30
N ARG A 65 21.01 -17.46 -37.27
CA ARG A 65 20.37 -18.30 -36.24
C ARG A 65 20.08 -17.56 -34.95
N ILE A 66 20.43 -16.28 -34.88
CA ILE A 66 20.02 -15.41 -33.77
C ILE A 66 18.56 -15.02 -34.04
N ILE A 67 17.65 -15.47 -33.17
CA ILE A 67 16.20 -15.31 -33.38
C ILE A 67 15.63 -14.04 -32.74
N ALA A 68 16.34 -13.45 -31.78
CA ALA A 68 15.94 -12.21 -31.12
C ALA A 68 17.14 -11.56 -30.41
N VAL A 69 17.11 -10.23 -30.33
CA VAL A 69 17.93 -9.44 -29.40
C VAL A 69 16.99 -8.74 -28.42
N THR A 70 17.27 -8.85 -27.12
CA THR A 70 16.53 -8.13 -26.07
C THR A 70 17.46 -7.16 -25.35
N ILE A 71 17.01 -5.92 -25.16
CA ILE A 71 17.77 -4.87 -24.45
C ILE A 71 17.01 -4.43 -23.19
N GLY A 72 17.64 -4.56 -22.03
CA GLY A 72 17.27 -3.81 -20.82
C GLY A 72 18.06 -2.52 -20.75
N THR A 73 17.43 -1.42 -20.32
CA THR A 73 18.13 -0.15 -20.10
C THR A 73 17.53 0.66 -18.95
N THR A 74 18.41 1.22 -18.12
CA THR A 74 18.04 2.14 -17.04
C THR A 74 18.02 3.61 -17.48
N HIS A 75 18.34 3.90 -18.75
CA HIS A 75 18.50 5.28 -19.20
C HIS A 75 17.20 6.11 -19.08
N PHE A 76 16.04 5.51 -19.39
CA PHE A 76 14.77 6.22 -19.33
C PHE A 76 14.38 6.67 -17.93
N ILE A 77 14.61 5.82 -16.92
CA ILE A 77 14.32 6.17 -15.53
C ILE A 77 15.27 7.27 -15.03
N ASN A 78 16.56 7.23 -15.42
CA ASN A 78 17.54 8.23 -15.01
C ASN A 78 17.19 9.63 -15.52
N ALA A 79 16.68 9.76 -16.75
CA ALA A 79 16.23 11.05 -17.29
C ALA A 79 15.16 11.72 -16.40
N VAL A 80 14.25 10.93 -15.82
CA VAL A 80 13.21 11.40 -14.89
C VAL A 80 13.80 11.70 -13.51
N VAL A 81 14.61 10.79 -12.96
CA VAL A 81 15.20 10.93 -11.61
C VAL A 81 16.14 12.13 -11.52
N GLU A 82 16.94 12.38 -12.56
CA GLU A 82 17.87 13.51 -12.63
C GLU A 82 17.15 14.83 -13.01
N ALA A 83 15.89 14.73 -13.44
CA ALA A 83 15.10 15.81 -14.00
C ALA A 83 15.85 16.52 -15.16
N ASN A 84 16.26 15.74 -16.17
CA ASN A 84 17.03 16.22 -17.30
C ASN A 84 16.14 16.92 -18.35
N ALA A 85 16.16 18.25 -18.36
CA ALA A 85 15.33 19.07 -19.24
C ALA A 85 15.62 18.90 -20.76
N ARG A 86 16.74 18.27 -21.14
CA ARG A 86 17.04 17.99 -22.56
C ARG A 86 16.40 16.71 -23.07
N GLU A 87 16.06 15.80 -22.16
CA GLU A 87 15.50 14.48 -22.46
C GLU A 87 14.00 14.38 -22.15
N LEU A 88 13.46 15.40 -21.48
CA LEU A 88 12.07 15.49 -21.08
C LEU A 88 11.36 16.62 -21.83
N SER A 89 10.17 16.33 -22.33
CA SER A 89 9.29 17.29 -23.01
C SER A 89 8.22 17.82 -22.04
N ARG A 90 7.75 19.05 -22.28
CA ARG A 90 6.54 19.56 -21.62
C ARG A 90 5.32 18.76 -22.08
N VAL A 91 4.40 18.50 -21.16
CA VAL A 91 3.22 17.66 -21.37
C VAL A 91 1.96 18.44 -21.01
N ALA A 92 1.02 18.54 -21.94
CA ALA A 92 -0.33 18.98 -21.65
C ALA A 92 -1.18 17.82 -21.14
N VAL A 93 -2.00 18.04 -20.11
CA VAL A 93 -2.87 16.99 -19.52
C VAL A 93 -4.32 17.26 -19.87
N LEU A 94 -4.99 16.31 -20.52
CA LEU A 94 -6.41 16.40 -20.89
C LEU A 94 -7.19 15.38 -20.05
N ARG A 95 -7.94 15.86 -19.05
CA ARG A 95 -8.79 15.00 -18.20
C ARG A 95 -10.18 14.85 -18.80
N LEU A 96 -10.60 13.62 -19.11
CA LEU A 96 -11.99 13.27 -19.42
C LEU A 96 -12.70 12.93 -18.11
N CYS A 97 -13.30 13.95 -17.49
CA CYS A 97 -13.82 13.83 -16.12
C CYS A 97 -15.18 14.53 -15.92
N GLY A 98 -15.66 15.26 -16.93
CA GLY A 98 -16.85 16.09 -16.79
C GLY A 98 -16.68 17.07 -15.61
N PRO A 99 -17.64 17.14 -14.68
CA PRO A 99 -17.54 18.03 -13.52
C PRO A 99 -16.59 17.51 -12.42
N PHE A 100 -16.15 16.25 -12.47
CA PHE A 100 -15.34 15.65 -11.42
C PHE A 100 -13.85 16.01 -11.52
N THR A 101 -13.11 15.73 -10.46
CA THR A 101 -11.65 15.70 -10.42
C THR A 101 -10.98 17.01 -10.79
N ARG A 102 -11.55 18.12 -10.36
CA ARG A 102 -10.93 19.45 -10.50
C ARG A 102 -10.36 19.97 -9.19
N GLN A 103 -10.61 19.27 -8.08
CA GLN A 103 -10.14 19.65 -6.75
C GLN A 103 -8.61 19.63 -6.63
N ILE A 104 -7.95 18.73 -7.36
CA ILE A 104 -6.50 18.53 -7.35
C ILE A 104 -6.02 18.71 -8.78
N SER A 105 -5.22 19.73 -9.04
CA SER A 105 -4.66 19.97 -10.38
C SER A 105 -3.67 18.87 -10.80
N PRO A 106 -3.52 18.58 -12.10
CA PRO A 106 -2.36 17.81 -12.58
C PRO A 106 -1.05 18.40 -12.08
N PHE A 107 -0.04 17.54 -11.91
CA PHE A 107 1.28 17.90 -11.34
C PHE A 107 1.26 18.34 -9.86
N ALA A 108 0.16 18.20 -9.13
CA ALA A 108 0.08 18.63 -7.73
C ALA A 108 1.13 17.96 -6.82
N ASP A 109 1.45 16.68 -7.09
CA ASP A 109 2.37 15.86 -6.32
C ASP A 109 3.78 15.77 -6.95
N PHE A 110 4.09 16.60 -7.95
CA PHE A 110 5.42 16.59 -8.59
C PHE A 110 6.41 17.48 -7.83
N PRO A 111 7.68 17.04 -7.69
CA PRO A 111 8.74 17.89 -7.17
C PRO A 111 8.86 19.20 -7.97
N PRO A 112 9.09 20.36 -7.33
CA PRO A 112 9.06 21.67 -8.00
C PRO A 112 9.97 21.76 -9.23
N LYS A 113 11.19 21.20 -9.16
CA LYS A 113 12.13 21.14 -10.28
C LYS A 113 11.54 20.38 -11.47
N LEU A 114 11.07 19.16 -11.23
CA LEU A 114 10.50 18.31 -12.28
C LEU A 114 9.22 18.93 -12.86
N ARG A 115 8.34 19.46 -12.01
CA ARG A 115 7.13 20.19 -12.44
C ARG A 115 7.47 21.34 -13.38
N SER A 116 8.48 22.16 -13.05
CA SER A 116 8.87 23.31 -13.88
C SER A 116 9.33 22.93 -15.30
N ILE A 117 9.79 21.70 -15.49
CA ILE A 117 10.24 21.15 -16.77
C ILE A 117 9.05 20.56 -17.54
N LEU A 118 8.15 19.86 -16.84
CA LEU A 118 7.11 19.03 -17.46
C LEU A 118 5.77 19.73 -17.66
N ASP A 119 5.43 20.74 -16.86
CA ASP A 119 4.10 21.36 -16.86
C ASP A 119 3.84 22.11 -18.19
N GLY A 120 3.00 21.50 -19.05
CA GLY A 120 2.52 22.05 -20.31
C GLY A 120 1.07 22.52 -20.25
N GLY A 121 0.48 22.66 -19.05
CA GLY A 121 -0.90 23.04 -18.85
C GLY A 121 -1.89 21.86 -18.78
N SER A 122 -3.12 22.16 -18.38
CA SER A 122 -4.19 21.18 -18.18
C SER A 122 -5.53 21.63 -18.75
N PHE A 123 -6.32 20.66 -19.21
CA PHE A 123 -7.65 20.84 -19.77
C PHE A 123 -8.61 19.84 -19.14
N PHE A 124 -9.75 20.32 -18.66
CA PHE A 124 -10.81 19.48 -18.11
C PHE A 124 -11.94 19.41 -19.13
N LEU A 125 -12.23 18.21 -19.60
CA LEU A 125 -13.13 17.94 -20.70
C LEU A 125 -14.30 17.07 -20.26
N ASP A 126 -15.39 17.16 -21.01
CA ASP A 126 -16.55 16.29 -20.89
C ASP A 126 -16.16 14.87 -21.30
N GLY A 127 -16.77 13.88 -20.63
CA GLY A 127 -16.34 12.49 -20.68
C GLY A 127 -16.17 11.90 -19.28
N GLY A 128 -15.48 10.77 -19.21
CA GLY A 128 -15.31 9.98 -18.01
C GLY A 128 -16.46 8.99 -17.80
N LEU A 129 -16.18 7.95 -17.01
CA LEU A 129 -17.13 6.89 -16.69
C LEU A 129 -17.39 6.83 -15.18
N GLU A 130 -18.53 6.26 -14.82
CA GLU A 130 -18.87 5.80 -13.48
C GLU A 130 -18.22 4.44 -13.19
N PHE A 131 -18.18 4.03 -11.91
CA PHE A 131 -17.60 2.74 -11.51
C PHE A 131 -18.29 1.51 -12.15
N ASN A 132 -19.51 1.70 -12.66
CA ASN A 132 -20.32 0.69 -13.35
C ASN A 132 -20.15 0.74 -14.89
N GLY A 133 -19.33 1.66 -15.42
CA GLY A 133 -19.07 1.87 -16.85
C GLY A 133 -20.06 2.81 -17.56
N GLU A 134 -21.05 3.37 -16.87
CA GLU A 134 -21.94 4.40 -17.44
C GLU A 134 -21.17 5.70 -17.67
N GLN A 135 -21.57 6.49 -18.68
CA GLN A 135 -20.90 7.76 -18.96
C GLN A 135 -21.28 8.83 -17.93
N ILE A 136 -20.29 9.56 -17.43
CA ILE A 136 -20.52 10.75 -16.59
C ILE A 136 -21.17 11.85 -17.45
N LEU A 137 -20.51 12.18 -18.57
CA LEU A 137 -21.00 13.06 -19.63
C LEU A 137 -20.54 12.48 -20.98
N PRO A 138 -21.28 12.74 -22.08
CA PRO A 138 -20.79 12.41 -23.41
C PRO A 138 -19.58 13.28 -23.78
N LEU A 139 -18.70 12.78 -24.64
CA LEU A 139 -17.57 13.56 -25.17
C LEU A 139 -18.06 14.76 -26.00
N ASP A 140 -17.53 15.95 -25.73
CA ASP A 140 -17.71 17.13 -26.59
C ASP A 140 -16.54 17.25 -27.58
N TYR A 141 -16.81 16.95 -28.85
CA TYR A 141 -15.79 16.94 -29.90
C TYR A 141 -15.24 18.33 -30.22
N GLU A 142 -16.04 19.39 -30.12
CA GLU A 142 -15.53 20.75 -30.35
C GLU A 142 -14.70 21.23 -29.16
N GLN A 143 -15.09 20.87 -27.93
CA GLN A 143 -14.28 21.13 -26.74
C GLN A 143 -12.89 20.48 -26.85
N ILE A 144 -12.81 19.23 -27.34
CA ILE A 144 -11.54 18.55 -27.63
C ILE A 144 -10.75 19.33 -28.69
N ARG A 145 -11.34 19.68 -29.83
CA ARG A 145 -10.65 20.44 -30.90
C ARG A 145 -10.13 21.79 -30.41
N GLN A 146 -10.88 22.48 -29.56
CA GLN A 146 -10.47 23.76 -28.97
C GLN A 146 -9.28 23.58 -28.02
N ALA A 147 -9.32 22.59 -27.14
CA ALA A 147 -8.22 22.26 -26.26
C ALA A 147 -6.94 21.93 -27.06
N THR A 148 -7.07 21.14 -28.13
CA THR A 148 -5.93 20.82 -29.02
C THR A 148 -5.33 22.06 -29.68
N ARG A 149 -6.16 22.95 -30.24
CA ARG A 149 -5.67 24.21 -30.81
C ARG A 149 -4.95 25.07 -29.77
N HIS A 150 -5.47 25.13 -28.54
CA HIS A 150 -4.85 25.88 -27.45
C HIS A 150 -3.47 25.33 -27.08
N LEU A 151 -3.37 24.01 -26.91
CA LEU A 151 -2.12 23.25 -26.72
C LEU A 151 -1.07 23.62 -27.77
N ILE A 152 -1.45 23.56 -29.06
CA ILE A 152 -0.53 23.86 -30.18
C ILE A 152 -0.08 25.31 -30.14
N HIS A 153 -0.99 26.25 -29.87
CA HIS A 153 -0.66 27.67 -29.72
C HIS A 153 0.34 27.95 -28.59
N GLN A 154 0.36 27.13 -27.53
CA GLN A 154 1.35 27.22 -26.45
C GLN A 154 2.70 26.56 -26.79
N GLY A 155 2.84 25.95 -27.96
CA GLY A 155 4.06 25.25 -28.40
C GLY A 155 4.27 23.90 -27.74
N VAL A 156 3.24 23.32 -27.12
CA VAL A 156 3.30 22.00 -26.48
C VAL A 156 2.93 20.94 -27.52
N ARG A 157 3.80 19.92 -27.68
CA ARG A 157 3.62 18.83 -28.67
C ARG A 157 3.24 17.50 -28.03
N SER A 158 3.53 17.31 -26.74
CA SER A 158 3.22 16.08 -26.01
C SER A 158 1.96 16.25 -25.16
N ALA A 159 1.07 15.27 -25.20
CA ALA A 159 -0.20 15.29 -24.48
C ALA A 159 -0.49 13.96 -23.78
N ALA A 160 -1.00 14.04 -22.56
CA ALA A 160 -1.50 12.91 -21.77
C ALA A 160 -3.04 13.01 -21.67
N ILE A 161 -3.76 12.03 -22.19
CA ILE A 161 -5.22 11.93 -22.06
C ILE A 161 -5.54 10.99 -20.90
N VAL A 162 -6.31 11.47 -19.93
CA VAL A 162 -6.63 10.74 -18.69
C VAL A 162 -8.13 10.76 -18.46
N GLY A 163 -8.79 9.62 -18.58
CA GLY A 163 -10.21 9.46 -18.31
C GLY A 163 -10.49 8.82 -16.95
N VAL A 164 -11.53 9.30 -16.29
CA VAL A 164 -12.07 8.67 -15.08
C VAL A 164 -12.64 7.30 -15.45
N PHE A 165 -12.21 6.25 -14.72
CA PHE A 165 -12.49 4.83 -14.97
C PHE A 165 -12.12 4.35 -16.38
N SER A 166 -11.16 5.00 -17.07
CA SER A 166 -10.74 4.58 -18.41
C SER A 166 -10.15 3.17 -18.53
N PRO A 167 -9.47 2.58 -17.51
CA PRO A 167 -8.95 1.22 -17.62
C PRO A 167 -10.04 0.15 -17.86
N ILE A 168 -11.28 0.42 -17.43
CA ILE A 168 -12.42 -0.50 -17.57
C ILE A 168 -13.29 -0.21 -18.80
N ASP A 169 -12.94 0.79 -19.62
CA ASP A 169 -13.70 1.16 -20.82
C ASP A 169 -13.41 0.22 -22.00
N HIS A 170 -14.14 -0.90 -22.10
CA HIS A 170 -13.90 -1.91 -23.15
C HIS A 170 -14.83 -1.80 -24.37
N VAL A 171 -15.89 -0.99 -24.32
CA VAL A 171 -16.94 -0.99 -25.34
C VAL A 171 -16.74 0.15 -26.35
N SER A 172 -16.54 1.38 -25.86
CA SER A 172 -16.39 2.55 -26.72
C SER A 172 -15.34 3.49 -26.08
N PRO A 173 -14.05 3.17 -26.24
CA PRO A 173 -12.97 3.82 -25.51
C PRO A 173 -12.94 5.34 -25.73
N GLN A 174 -13.29 6.10 -24.70
CA GLN A 174 -13.37 7.56 -24.80
C GLN A 174 -11.99 8.21 -25.03
N GLU A 175 -10.94 7.72 -24.34
CA GLU A 175 -9.57 8.24 -24.52
C GLU A 175 -9.06 8.06 -25.95
N GLU A 176 -9.32 6.92 -26.58
CA GLU A 176 -8.91 6.65 -27.97
C GLU A 176 -9.71 7.50 -28.96
N THR A 177 -10.99 7.76 -28.68
CA THR A 177 -11.81 8.68 -29.48
C THR A 177 -11.27 10.11 -29.38
N CYS A 178 -10.91 10.56 -28.17
CA CYS A 178 -10.28 11.86 -27.96
C CYS A 178 -8.95 11.96 -28.73
N ARG A 179 -8.08 10.94 -28.61
CA ARG A 179 -6.80 10.86 -29.34
C ARG A 179 -6.99 11.00 -30.85
N LYS A 180 -7.96 10.30 -31.44
CA LYS A 180 -8.25 10.40 -32.89
C LYS A 180 -8.61 11.82 -33.29
N ILE A 181 -9.50 12.48 -32.54
CA ILE A 181 -9.90 13.87 -32.83
C ILE A 181 -8.72 14.84 -32.70
N MET A 182 -7.84 14.65 -31.71
CA MET A 182 -6.63 15.46 -31.57
C MET A 182 -5.70 15.30 -32.78
N LEU A 183 -5.49 14.06 -33.25
CA LEU A 183 -4.65 13.77 -34.42
C LEU A 183 -5.26 14.23 -35.74
N GLU A 184 -6.59 14.37 -35.83
CA GLU A 184 -7.26 15.02 -36.97
C GLU A 184 -6.95 16.52 -37.03
N VAL A 185 -6.72 17.18 -35.88
CA VAL A 185 -6.37 18.60 -35.81
C VAL A 185 -4.89 18.81 -36.13
N ASP A 186 -4.00 17.97 -35.59
CA ASP A 186 -2.57 17.99 -35.87
C ASP A 186 -1.98 16.58 -35.70
N SER A 187 -1.47 16.02 -36.80
CA SER A 187 -0.91 14.66 -36.84
C SER A 187 0.45 14.53 -36.16
N ASP A 188 1.12 15.65 -35.85
CA ASP A 188 2.47 15.68 -35.28
C ASP A 188 2.46 15.66 -33.74
N LEU A 189 1.30 15.48 -33.12
CA LEU A 189 1.14 15.41 -31.66
C LEU A 189 1.57 14.05 -31.10
N ASP A 190 2.33 14.10 -30.01
CA ASP A 190 2.74 12.94 -29.24
C ASP A 190 1.74 12.67 -28.11
N ILE A 191 0.80 11.76 -28.36
CA ILE A 191 -0.33 11.51 -27.45
C ILE A 191 -0.20 10.16 -26.76
N THR A 192 -0.21 10.17 -25.42
CA THR A 192 -0.35 8.96 -24.58
C THR A 192 -1.76 8.93 -23.97
N ILE A 193 -2.38 7.76 -23.93
CA ILE A 193 -3.64 7.54 -23.23
C ILE A 193 -3.40 6.76 -21.93
N SER A 194 -4.08 7.15 -20.85
CA SER A 194 -3.80 6.62 -19.51
C SER A 194 -4.19 5.15 -19.33
N ARG A 195 -5.19 4.70 -20.08
CA ARG A 195 -5.66 3.31 -20.08
C ARG A 195 -4.56 2.27 -20.36
N ASP A 196 -3.60 2.61 -21.23
CA ASP A 196 -2.53 1.69 -21.63
C ASP A 196 -1.33 1.71 -20.66
N ILE A 197 -1.36 2.60 -19.67
CA ILE A 197 -0.26 2.84 -18.74
C ILE A 197 -0.48 2.12 -17.41
N GLY A 198 -1.63 2.36 -16.78
CA GLY A 198 -1.79 2.04 -15.37
C GLY A 198 -3.21 1.61 -14.98
N PRO A 199 -3.34 1.01 -13.79
CA PRO A 199 -4.61 0.56 -13.24
C PRO A 199 -5.52 1.73 -12.79
N VAL A 200 -6.71 1.36 -12.29
CA VAL A 200 -7.56 2.25 -11.48
C VAL A 200 -6.77 2.83 -10.29
N GLY A 201 -6.92 4.13 -10.06
CA GLY A 201 -6.10 5.03 -9.24
C GLY A 201 -5.68 6.25 -10.08
N LEU A 202 -6.45 7.35 -10.01
CA LEU A 202 -6.38 8.40 -11.03
C LEU A 202 -5.08 9.21 -10.98
N LEU A 203 -4.66 9.70 -9.80
CA LEU A 203 -3.46 10.55 -9.71
C LEU A 203 -2.22 9.73 -10.07
N GLU A 204 -2.09 8.53 -9.53
CA GLU A 204 -0.93 7.69 -9.75
C GLU A 204 -0.85 7.22 -11.22
N ARG A 205 -1.99 6.95 -11.87
CA ARG A 205 -2.06 6.64 -13.32
C ARG A 205 -1.79 7.88 -14.17
N GLU A 206 -2.36 9.03 -13.82
CA GLU A 206 -2.10 10.30 -14.50
C GLU A 206 -0.60 10.63 -14.46
N ASN A 207 0.01 10.57 -13.28
CA ASN A 207 1.41 10.85 -13.07
C ASN A 207 2.30 9.94 -13.94
N ALA A 208 1.97 8.65 -14.00
CA ALA A 208 2.66 7.70 -14.89
C ALA A 208 2.48 8.06 -16.38
N THR A 209 1.28 8.48 -16.78
CA THR A 209 0.95 8.89 -18.16
C THR A 209 1.70 10.16 -18.56
N ILE A 210 1.84 11.11 -17.64
CA ILE A 210 2.64 12.32 -17.79
C ILE A 210 4.11 11.96 -18.00
N LEU A 211 4.69 11.14 -17.13
CA LEU A 211 6.10 10.73 -17.23
C LEU A 211 6.38 9.96 -18.53
N ASN A 212 5.48 9.08 -18.94
CA ASN A 212 5.59 8.38 -20.23
C ASN A 212 5.58 9.37 -21.39
N SER A 213 4.62 10.30 -21.40
CA SER A 213 4.47 11.32 -22.46
C SER A 213 5.70 12.22 -22.55
N ALA A 214 6.29 12.58 -21.41
CA ALA A 214 7.47 13.45 -21.35
C ALA A 214 8.70 12.84 -22.03
N ILE A 215 8.85 11.52 -22.00
CA ILE A 215 10.06 10.83 -22.47
C ILE A 215 9.93 10.22 -23.87
N LEU A 216 8.74 10.25 -24.50
CA LEU A 216 8.48 9.64 -25.81
C LEU A 216 9.50 10.02 -26.89
N ARG A 217 9.83 11.32 -27.01
CA ARG A 217 10.80 11.82 -28.00
C ARG A 217 12.18 11.16 -27.82
N THR A 218 12.65 11.11 -26.58
CA THR A 218 13.94 10.49 -26.20
C THR A 218 13.90 8.98 -26.44
N ALA A 219 12.81 8.32 -26.06
CA ALA A 219 12.60 6.89 -26.28
C ALA A 219 12.68 6.51 -27.76
N ARG A 220 11.96 7.23 -28.64
CA ARG A 220 11.97 6.99 -30.09
C ARG A 220 13.36 7.19 -30.70
N ARG A 221 14.07 8.25 -30.29
CA ARG A 221 15.45 8.51 -30.75
C ARG A 221 16.39 7.36 -30.36
N LEU A 222 16.34 6.91 -29.10
CA LEU A 222 17.21 5.86 -28.60
C LEU A 222 16.89 4.50 -29.20
N ILE A 223 15.62 4.14 -29.31
CA ILE A 223 15.21 2.88 -29.94
C ILE A 223 15.58 2.86 -31.43
N LYS A 224 15.50 3.99 -32.13
CA LYS A 224 16.05 4.12 -33.49
C LYS A 224 17.57 3.87 -33.52
N GLY A 225 18.30 4.39 -32.52
CA GLY A 225 19.72 4.10 -32.31
C GLY A 225 19.99 2.61 -32.09
N PHE A 226 19.23 1.94 -31.22
CA PHE A 226 19.37 0.50 -30.96
C PHE A 226 19.12 -0.32 -32.22
N LYS A 227 18.06 -0.01 -32.98
CA LYS A 227 17.79 -0.68 -34.27
C LYS A 227 18.94 -0.51 -35.26
N ARG A 228 19.54 0.69 -35.31
CA ARG A 228 20.73 0.95 -36.13
C ARG A 228 21.92 0.12 -35.69
N ALA A 229 22.20 0.04 -34.38
CA ALA A 229 23.29 -0.78 -33.84
C ALA A 229 23.15 -2.26 -34.24
N ILE A 230 21.94 -2.82 -34.09
CA ILE A 230 21.65 -4.21 -34.48
C ILE A 230 21.85 -4.42 -36.00
N ALA A 231 21.40 -3.46 -36.82
CA ALA A 231 21.59 -3.53 -38.27
C ALA A 231 23.07 -3.43 -38.70
N VAL A 232 23.87 -2.57 -38.05
CA VAL A 232 25.31 -2.42 -38.31
C VAL A 232 26.08 -3.72 -37.99
N LEU A 233 25.64 -4.46 -36.97
CA LEU A 233 26.19 -5.77 -36.59
C LEU A 233 25.76 -6.91 -37.54
N GLY A 234 24.95 -6.64 -38.57
CA GLY A 234 24.51 -7.62 -39.56
C GLY A 234 23.43 -8.57 -39.04
N LEU A 235 22.76 -8.25 -37.93
CA LEU A 235 21.69 -9.06 -37.35
C LEU A 235 20.33 -8.69 -38.00
N GLN A 236 19.57 -9.71 -38.41
CA GLN A 236 18.27 -9.55 -39.10
C GLN A 236 17.06 -9.94 -38.22
N CYS A 237 17.27 -10.05 -36.91
CA CYS A 237 16.27 -10.51 -35.97
C CYS A 237 15.44 -9.36 -35.37
N PRO A 238 14.23 -9.66 -34.84
CA PRO A 238 13.45 -8.69 -34.08
C PRO A 238 14.21 -8.21 -32.83
N LEU A 239 14.03 -6.92 -32.53
CA LEU A 239 14.53 -6.27 -31.33
C LEU A 239 13.39 -6.12 -30.31
N TYR A 240 13.66 -6.55 -29.08
CA TYR A 240 12.77 -6.43 -27.92
C TYR A 240 13.44 -5.59 -26.82
N LEU A 241 12.62 -5.04 -25.94
CA LEU A 241 13.05 -4.44 -24.68
C LEU A 241 12.50 -5.25 -23.51
N SER A 242 13.27 -5.31 -22.42
CA SER A 242 12.82 -5.88 -21.16
C SER A 242 11.82 -4.96 -20.46
N ARG A 243 10.68 -5.50 -20.07
CA ARG A 243 9.68 -4.79 -19.26
C ARG A 243 9.99 -4.92 -17.77
N ASN A 244 9.41 -4.02 -17.00
CA ASN A 244 9.49 -3.98 -15.55
C ASN A 244 9.07 -5.31 -14.91
N ASP A 245 8.13 -6.04 -15.49
CA ASP A 245 7.52 -7.19 -14.83
C ASP A 245 8.15 -8.56 -15.15
N GLY A 246 9.27 -8.58 -15.86
CA GLY A 246 10.01 -9.80 -16.21
C GLY A 246 9.77 -10.27 -17.64
N THR A 247 8.90 -9.58 -18.37
CA THR A 247 8.48 -9.94 -19.72
C THR A 247 9.16 -9.06 -20.77
N ILE A 248 8.93 -9.31 -22.06
CA ILE A 248 9.46 -8.50 -23.15
C ILE A 248 8.37 -7.73 -23.90
N ILE A 249 8.77 -6.63 -24.53
CA ILE A 249 7.95 -5.80 -25.42
C ILE A 249 8.71 -5.55 -26.73
N ALA A 250 8.02 -5.51 -27.87
CA ALA A 250 8.67 -5.21 -29.14
C ALA A 250 9.20 -3.76 -29.12
N ALA A 251 10.34 -3.51 -29.78
CA ALA A 251 10.98 -2.20 -29.73
C ALA A 251 10.07 -1.05 -30.21
N ASP A 252 9.24 -1.27 -31.22
CA ASP A 252 8.30 -0.25 -31.71
C ASP A 252 7.18 0.06 -30.71
N GLU A 253 6.69 -0.94 -29.99
CA GLU A 253 5.69 -0.76 -28.94
C GLU A 253 6.32 -0.07 -27.71
N ALA A 254 7.53 -0.46 -27.34
CA ALA A 254 8.32 0.15 -26.27
C ALA A 254 8.59 1.64 -26.50
N ALA A 255 8.70 2.07 -27.77
CA ALA A 255 8.87 3.47 -28.13
C ALA A 255 7.64 4.35 -27.82
N ASN A 256 6.48 3.73 -27.63
CA ASN A 256 5.24 4.41 -27.21
C ASN A 256 4.94 4.22 -25.71
N LEU A 257 5.53 3.21 -25.07
CA LEU A 257 5.35 2.89 -23.64
C LEU A 257 6.69 2.73 -22.88
N PRO A 258 7.64 3.69 -22.98
CA PRO A 258 8.96 3.58 -22.35
C PRO A 258 8.89 3.39 -20.83
N ILE A 259 7.85 3.89 -20.16
CA ILE A 259 7.68 3.74 -18.71
C ILE A 259 7.62 2.27 -18.25
N THR A 260 7.18 1.39 -19.15
CA THR A 260 7.11 -0.05 -18.88
C THR A 260 8.48 -0.73 -18.85
N THR A 261 9.57 -0.01 -19.08
CA THR A 261 10.96 -0.51 -19.10
C THR A 261 11.87 0.11 -18.02
N PHE A 262 11.33 1.00 -17.18
CA PHE A 262 12.08 1.73 -16.13
C PHE A 262 12.84 0.84 -15.14
N ALA A 263 12.31 -0.34 -14.81
CA ALA A 263 12.88 -1.29 -13.87
C ALA A 263 13.47 -2.53 -14.56
N SER A 264 13.87 -2.42 -15.83
CA SER A 264 14.39 -3.55 -16.59
C SER A 264 15.62 -4.20 -15.93
N GLY A 265 16.51 -3.41 -15.33
CA GLY A 265 17.76 -3.89 -14.71
C GLY A 265 17.51 -4.90 -13.59
N PRO A 266 16.91 -4.48 -12.45
CA PRO A 266 16.61 -5.39 -11.34
C PRO A 266 15.79 -6.61 -11.78
N THR A 267 14.81 -6.39 -12.66
CA THR A 267 13.96 -7.46 -13.18
C THR A 267 14.73 -8.48 -14.01
N ASN A 268 15.64 -8.01 -14.87
CA ASN A 268 16.53 -8.87 -15.64
C ASN A 268 17.41 -9.71 -14.71
N SER A 269 17.98 -9.10 -13.65
CA SER A 269 18.74 -9.83 -12.63
C SER A 269 17.92 -10.95 -12.00
N MET A 270 16.66 -10.66 -11.63
CA MET A 270 15.76 -11.61 -10.97
C MET A 270 15.39 -12.80 -11.85
N ILE A 271 14.97 -12.50 -13.07
CA ILE A 271 14.58 -13.49 -14.07
C ILE A 271 15.79 -14.36 -14.47
N GLY A 272 16.95 -13.74 -14.66
CA GLY A 272 18.20 -14.42 -14.94
C GLY A 272 18.67 -15.30 -13.77
N ALA A 273 18.61 -14.80 -12.54
CA ALA A 273 18.95 -15.57 -11.34
C ALA A 273 18.07 -16.82 -11.21
N ALA A 274 16.75 -16.65 -11.36
CA ALA A 274 15.79 -17.75 -11.31
C ALA A 274 16.08 -18.80 -12.39
N PHE A 275 16.33 -18.36 -13.63
CA PHE A 275 16.66 -19.23 -14.76
C PHE A 275 17.97 -20.00 -14.53
N LEU A 276 19.03 -19.31 -14.12
CA LEU A 276 20.35 -19.92 -13.89
C LEU A 276 20.28 -20.94 -12.74
N ALA A 277 19.53 -20.63 -11.68
CA ALA A 277 19.28 -21.54 -10.56
C ALA A 277 18.36 -22.72 -10.92
N GLY A 278 17.64 -22.67 -12.05
CA GLY A 278 16.64 -23.67 -12.44
C GLY A 278 15.34 -23.59 -11.62
N TYR A 279 15.04 -22.43 -11.03
CA TYR A 279 13.82 -22.17 -10.28
C TYR A 279 12.63 -21.90 -11.22
N GLY A 280 11.38 -22.14 -10.77
CA GLY A 280 10.17 -21.96 -11.57
C GLY A 280 9.87 -23.03 -12.64
N ARG A 281 10.76 -24.03 -12.83
CA ARG A 281 10.56 -25.16 -13.76
C ARG A 281 10.03 -26.45 -13.13
N ARG A 282 9.98 -26.56 -11.79
CA ARG A 282 9.70 -27.82 -11.07
C ARG A 282 8.27 -28.03 -10.56
N SER A 283 7.32 -27.11 -10.79
CA SER A 283 5.92 -27.31 -10.39
C SER A 283 4.97 -27.31 -11.58
N VAL A 284 5.06 -28.33 -12.43
CA VAL A 284 3.93 -28.76 -13.27
C VAL A 284 3.89 -30.29 -13.25
N SER A 285 3.46 -30.86 -12.12
CA SER A 285 2.67 -32.08 -12.21
C SER A 285 1.35 -31.67 -12.85
N THR A 286 1.08 -32.23 -14.01
CA THR A 286 -0.18 -32.11 -14.76
C THR A 286 -1.34 -32.55 -13.87
N ASN A 287 -1.98 -31.61 -13.20
CA ASN A 287 -3.35 -31.78 -12.70
C ASN A 287 -4.16 -30.54 -13.07
N ASN A 288 -4.75 -30.60 -14.26
CA ASN A 288 -5.96 -29.86 -14.62
C ASN A 288 -7.07 -30.18 -13.61
N HIS A 289 -7.11 -29.51 -12.47
CA HIS A 289 -8.28 -29.53 -11.60
C HIS A 289 -8.58 -28.11 -11.11
N ALA A 290 -9.56 -27.49 -11.80
CA ALA A 290 -10.19 -26.23 -11.42
C ALA A 290 -11.04 -26.33 -10.13
N ASN A 291 -10.75 -27.24 -9.21
CA ASN A 291 -11.42 -27.43 -7.92
C ASN A 291 -10.37 -27.86 -6.89
N GLY A 292 -10.11 -27.06 -5.87
CA GLY A 292 -9.23 -27.47 -4.77
C GLY A 292 -8.82 -26.32 -3.86
N VAL A 293 -9.68 -26.04 -2.89
CA VAL A 293 -9.25 -25.53 -1.57
C VAL A 293 -8.01 -26.33 -1.15
N LYS A 294 -6.88 -25.67 -0.90
CA LYS A 294 -5.75 -26.32 -0.24
C LYS A 294 -6.22 -26.69 1.18
N THR A 295 -6.45 -27.98 1.41
CA THR A 295 -6.63 -28.52 2.76
C THR A 295 -5.30 -28.47 3.49
N ASN A 296 -5.32 -27.95 4.71
CA ASN A 296 -4.17 -27.76 5.60
C ASN A 296 -3.28 -29.00 5.73
N GLY A 297 -1.96 -28.76 5.71
CA GLY A 297 -0.93 -29.65 6.26
C GLY A 297 -0.24 -30.57 5.25
N ASP A 298 0.78 -30.09 4.53
CA ASP A 298 2.19 -30.54 4.65
C ASP A 298 3.07 -29.91 3.55
N SER A 299 4.31 -29.55 3.91
CA SER A 299 5.35 -28.83 3.14
C SER A 299 5.13 -27.32 2.87
N SER A 300 5.64 -26.50 3.78
CA SER A 300 5.90 -25.07 3.53
C SER A 300 7.00 -24.94 2.47
N GLU A 301 6.65 -24.66 1.21
CA GLU A 301 7.67 -24.32 0.19
C GLU A 301 8.50 -23.11 0.64
N SER A 302 9.82 -23.27 0.70
CA SER A 302 10.75 -22.19 1.05
C SER A 302 10.61 -21.03 0.05
N GLN A 303 10.58 -19.81 0.57
CA GLN A 303 10.56 -18.59 -0.24
C GLN A 303 11.88 -18.43 -0.99
N VAL A 304 11.85 -17.78 -2.15
CA VAL A 304 13.08 -17.47 -2.88
C VAL A 304 13.24 -15.97 -3.02
N LEU A 305 14.37 -15.45 -2.54
CA LEU A 305 14.79 -14.07 -2.72
C LEU A 305 15.97 -14.02 -3.69
N VAL A 306 16.00 -13.01 -4.55
CA VAL A 306 17.18 -12.67 -5.35
C VAL A 306 17.86 -11.50 -4.67
N VAL A 307 19.17 -11.61 -4.49
CA VAL A 307 20.03 -10.54 -3.96
C VAL A 307 21.09 -10.26 -5.02
N ASP A 308 20.91 -9.16 -5.76
CA ASP A 308 21.85 -8.68 -6.77
C ASP A 308 22.78 -7.64 -6.15
N ILE A 309 24.06 -8.00 -5.99
CA ILE A 309 25.05 -7.10 -5.40
C ILE A 309 25.92 -6.52 -6.52
N GLY A 310 25.79 -5.22 -6.75
CA GLY A 310 26.56 -4.46 -7.71
C GLY A 310 27.84 -3.84 -7.14
N GLY A 311 28.40 -2.88 -7.88
CA GLY A 311 29.53 -2.05 -7.42
C GLY A 311 29.11 -0.95 -6.43
N THR A 312 27.84 -0.56 -6.45
CA THR A 312 27.34 0.62 -5.72
C THR A 312 26.23 0.26 -4.74
N THR A 313 25.33 -0.63 -5.14
CA THR A 313 24.09 -0.97 -4.45
C THR A 313 23.87 -2.48 -4.41
N THR A 314 23.00 -2.90 -3.49
CA THR A 314 22.44 -4.26 -3.42
C THR A 314 20.94 -4.16 -3.59
N ASP A 315 20.39 -4.88 -4.56
CA ASP A 315 18.97 -4.93 -4.87
C ASP A 315 18.37 -6.28 -4.47
N VAL A 316 17.32 -6.26 -3.65
CA VAL A 316 16.67 -7.47 -3.14
C VAL A 316 15.21 -7.52 -3.57
N CYS A 317 14.77 -8.67 -4.10
CA CYS A 317 13.38 -8.92 -4.45
C CYS A 317 12.97 -10.36 -4.18
N ALA A 318 11.70 -10.54 -3.82
CA ALA A 318 11.08 -11.84 -3.71
C ALA A 318 10.62 -12.38 -5.07
N LEU A 319 10.77 -13.68 -5.29
CA LEU A 319 10.19 -14.39 -6.43
C LEU A 319 8.89 -15.07 -6.05
N LEU A 320 7.94 -15.06 -6.99
CA LEU A 320 6.76 -15.92 -6.95
C LEU A 320 7.16 -17.36 -7.29
N PRO A 321 6.35 -18.38 -6.93
CA PRO A 321 6.59 -19.77 -7.32
C PRO A 321 6.72 -19.98 -8.84
N SER A 322 6.13 -19.09 -9.63
CA SER A 322 6.28 -19.05 -11.08
C SER A 322 7.68 -18.67 -11.58
N GLY A 323 8.54 -18.14 -10.71
CA GLY A 323 9.88 -17.61 -11.03
C GLY A 323 9.87 -16.12 -11.42
N PHE A 324 8.71 -15.47 -11.47
CA PHE A 324 8.59 -14.04 -11.75
C PHE A 324 8.80 -13.20 -10.48
N PRO A 325 9.28 -11.95 -10.61
CA PRO A 325 9.41 -11.05 -9.47
C PRO A 325 8.04 -10.71 -8.89
N ARG A 326 7.99 -10.57 -7.56
CA ARG A 326 6.82 -10.03 -6.88
C ARG A 326 6.70 -8.54 -7.21
N LEU A 327 5.52 -8.12 -7.68
CA LEU A 327 5.26 -6.72 -8.00
C LEU A 327 4.87 -5.90 -6.77
N ALA A 328 5.17 -4.61 -6.81
CA ALA A 328 4.73 -3.65 -5.81
C ALA A 328 3.18 -3.56 -5.78
N PRO A 329 2.52 -3.82 -4.64
CA PRO A 329 1.06 -3.93 -4.55
C PRO A 329 0.34 -2.57 -4.40
N GLY A 330 0.99 -1.45 -4.66
CA GLY A 330 0.47 -0.09 -4.43
C GLY A 330 1.03 0.90 -5.44
N PHE A 331 1.34 2.12 -5.00
CA PHE A 331 2.09 3.06 -5.82
C PHE A 331 3.59 2.78 -5.72
N THR A 332 4.33 3.17 -6.74
CA THR A 332 5.80 3.25 -6.72
C THR A 332 6.22 4.69 -6.94
N GLU A 333 7.29 5.13 -6.27
CA GLU A 333 7.80 6.48 -6.42
C GLU A 333 8.92 6.50 -7.47
N VAL A 334 8.79 7.37 -8.48
CA VAL A 334 9.80 7.57 -9.52
C VAL A 334 10.15 9.05 -9.58
N GLY A 335 11.41 9.40 -9.32
CA GLY A 335 11.86 10.79 -9.33
C GLY A 335 11.07 11.70 -8.38
N GLY A 336 10.63 11.18 -7.23
CA GLY A 336 9.79 11.91 -6.26
C GLY A 336 8.30 11.96 -6.59
N VAL A 337 7.84 11.23 -7.61
CA VAL A 337 6.44 11.23 -8.06
C VAL A 337 5.78 9.88 -7.78
N ARG A 338 4.60 9.87 -7.14
CA ARG A 338 3.80 8.66 -6.94
C ARG A 338 3.16 8.20 -8.25
N THR A 339 3.40 6.95 -8.63
CA THR A 339 2.96 6.38 -9.91
C THR A 339 2.35 4.99 -9.73
N ALA A 340 1.46 4.60 -10.65
CA ALA A 340 0.84 3.27 -10.67
C ALA A 340 1.05 2.60 -12.03
N PHE A 341 1.99 1.67 -12.09
CA PHE A 341 2.21 0.72 -13.18
C PHE A 341 2.98 -0.48 -12.63
N SER A 342 3.00 -1.60 -13.37
CA SER A 342 3.67 -2.82 -12.91
C SER A 342 5.17 -2.59 -12.74
N MET A 343 5.67 -2.68 -11.51
CA MET A 343 7.09 -2.62 -11.15
C MET A 343 7.40 -3.67 -10.08
N PRO A 344 8.57 -4.34 -10.13
CA PRO A 344 9.00 -5.26 -9.07
C PRO A 344 9.12 -4.52 -7.75
N GLU A 345 8.78 -5.19 -6.66
CA GLU A 345 9.04 -4.67 -5.32
C GLU A 345 10.50 -4.92 -4.97
N VAL A 346 11.33 -3.93 -5.27
CA VAL A 346 12.78 -3.96 -5.01
C VAL A 346 13.10 -3.14 -3.77
N ARG A 347 13.90 -3.71 -2.87
CA ARG A 347 14.56 -2.96 -1.81
C ARG A 347 16.03 -2.80 -2.16
N SER A 348 16.45 -1.57 -2.37
CA SER A 348 17.83 -1.20 -2.66
C SER A 348 18.51 -0.68 -1.40
N VAL A 349 19.71 -1.19 -1.10
CA VAL A 349 20.58 -0.68 -0.04
C VAL A 349 21.92 -0.23 -0.63
N GLY A 350 22.50 0.85 -0.09
CA GLY A 350 23.77 1.44 -0.51
C GLY A 350 25.00 0.61 -0.13
N LEU A 351 24.98 -0.69 -0.46
CA LEU A 351 26.04 -1.66 -0.22
C LEU A 351 26.41 -2.30 -1.56
N GLY A 352 27.64 -2.09 -2.02
CA GLY A 352 28.22 -2.75 -3.17
C GLY A 352 29.74 -2.86 -3.04
N GLY A 353 30.41 -3.45 -4.03
CA GLY A 353 31.86 -3.67 -3.96
C GLY A 353 32.69 -2.38 -3.76
N GLY A 354 32.21 -1.24 -4.26
CA GLY A 354 32.83 0.07 -4.12
C GLY A 354 32.33 0.92 -2.98
N SER A 355 31.44 0.41 -2.12
CA SER A 355 31.00 1.15 -0.94
C SER A 355 32.20 1.51 -0.07
N ILE A 356 32.31 2.79 0.28
CA ILE A 356 33.43 3.34 1.03
C ILE A 356 33.35 2.85 2.47
N VAL A 357 34.48 2.40 2.99
CA VAL A 357 34.66 2.03 4.40
C VAL A 357 35.32 3.20 5.10
N GLN A 358 34.63 3.72 6.11
CA GLN A 358 35.15 4.77 6.99
C GLN A 358 35.32 4.21 8.39
N VAL A 359 36.41 4.64 9.03
CA VAL A 359 36.79 4.24 10.38
C VAL A 359 36.88 5.53 11.20
N ASP A 360 36.30 5.54 12.39
CA ASP A 360 36.46 6.67 13.31
C ASP A 360 37.91 6.84 13.78
N ALA A 361 38.22 7.99 14.38
CA ALA A 361 39.60 8.34 14.76
C ALA A 361 40.22 7.37 15.79
N GLU A 362 39.39 6.64 16.55
CA GLU A 362 39.81 5.66 17.57
C GLU A 362 39.74 4.20 17.08
N ALA A 363 39.30 3.97 15.83
CA ALA A 363 39.07 2.66 15.23
C ALA A 363 38.08 1.74 15.97
N GLU A 364 37.13 2.33 16.69
CA GLU A 364 36.05 1.62 17.40
C GLU A 364 34.80 1.41 16.53
N HIS A 365 34.50 2.34 15.62
CA HIS A 365 33.30 2.29 14.77
C HIS A 365 33.66 2.29 13.28
N VAL A 366 33.18 1.26 12.58
CA VAL A 366 33.30 1.13 11.12
C VAL A 366 31.95 1.39 10.48
N THR A 367 31.89 2.40 9.62
CA THR A 367 30.72 2.70 8.78
C THR A 367 31.00 2.31 7.33
N LEU A 368 29.97 1.78 6.66
CA LEU A 368 30.09 1.29 5.30
C LEU A 368 28.95 1.88 4.46
N GLY A 369 29.32 2.60 3.39
CA GLY A 369 28.37 3.33 2.57
C GLY A 369 27.65 4.47 3.31
N PRO A 370 26.64 5.11 2.69
CA PRO A 370 26.10 4.83 1.37
C PRO A 370 26.99 5.32 0.21
N ALA A 371 27.98 6.17 0.49
CA ALA A 371 28.92 6.65 -0.52
C ALA A 371 29.72 5.49 -1.14
N SER A 372 29.94 5.54 -2.45
CA SER A 372 30.66 4.53 -3.22
C SER A 372 31.53 5.16 -4.30
N VAL A 373 32.63 4.48 -4.64
CA VAL A 373 33.49 4.87 -5.78
C VAL A 373 32.93 4.44 -7.14
N GLY A 374 31.84 3.66 -7.17
CA GLY A 374 31.08 3.34 -8.39
C GLY A 374 31.92 2.72 -9.52
N ASN A 375 31.83 3.30 -10.73
CA ASN A 375 32.59 2.88 -11.91
C ASN A 375 34.13 3.07 -11.76
N LEU A 376 34.58 3.88 -10.80
CA LEU A 376 36.00 4.12 -10.54
C LEU A 376 36.63 3.08 -9.59
N LEU A 377 35.93 1.98 -9.29
CA LEU A 377 36.39 0.94 -8.37
C LEU A 377 37.81 0.44 -8.68
N THR A 378 38.07 0.09 -9.93
CA THR A 378 39.38 -0.43 -10.38
C THR A 378 40.50 0.62 -10.38
N GLN A 379 40.17 1.89 -10.13
CA GLN A 379 41.12 3.00 -10.07
C GLN A 379 41.32 3.52 -8.64
N GLN A 380 40.26 3.51 -7.82
CA GLN A 380 40.26 4.13 -6.49
C GLN A 380 40.39 3.18 -5.31
N ALA A 381 39.99 1.91 -5.44
CA ALA A 381 40.11 0.95 -4.33
C ALA A 381 41.58 0.57 -4.06
N LEU A 382 41.90 0.29 -2.80
CA LEU A 382 43.27 -0.01 -2.35
C LEU A 382 43.83 -1.26 -3.03
N VAL A 383 43.00 -2.29 -3.21
CA VAL A 383 43.38 -3.56 -3.85
C VAL A 383 43.81 -3.40 -5.31
N PHE A 384 43.50 -2.27 -5.96
CA PHE A 384 43.95 -1.93 -7.30
C PHE A 384 45.03 -0.83 -7.34
N GLY A 385 45.55 -0.40 -6.18
CA GLY A 385 46.55 0.67 -6.07
C GLY A 385 45.99 2.08 -5.93
N GLY A 386 44.69 2.21 -5.64
CA GLY A 386 44.05 3.48 -5.34
C GLY A 386 44.30 3.96 -3.89
N ARG A 387 43.46 4.89 -3.41
CA ARG A 387 43.61 5.53 -2.07
C ARG A 387 42.39 5.38 -1.16
N THR A 388 41.29 4.84 -1.68
CA THR A 388 40.00 4.78 -0.99
C THR A 388 39.78 3.37 -0.48
N MET A 389 39.49 3.21 0.81
CA MET A 389 39.14 1.92 1.39
C MET A 389 37.69 1.57 1.03
N THR A 390 37.48 0.36 0.50
CA THR A 390 36.18 -0.10 -0.02
C THR A 390 35.79 -1.48 0.52
N ALA A 391 34.53 -1.87 0.32
CA ALA A 391 34.04 -3.19 0.72
C ALA A 391 34.80 -4.35 0.02
N THR A 392 35.19 -4.16 -1.25
CA THR A 392 36.06 -5.13 -1.97
C THR A 392 37.39 -5.32 -1.27
N ASP A 393 38.00 -4.24 -0.75
CA ASP A 393 39.28 -4.31 -0.04
C ASP A 393 39.17 -5.16 1.24
N MET A 394 38.05 -5.10 1.95
CA MET A 394 37.81 -5.91 3.14
C MET A 394 37.77 -7.40 2.80
N VAL A 395 37.07 -7.78 1.73
CA VAL A 395 36.99 -9.19 1.29
C VAL A 395 38.33 -9.68 0.77
N ALA A 396 39.10 -8.82 0.08
CA ALA A 396 40.46 -9.12 -0.35
C ALA A 396 41.42 -9.31 0.84
N ALA A 397 41.33 -8.45 1.86
CA ALA A 397 42.12 -8.57 3.09
C ALA A 397 41.79 -9.86 3.88
N MET A 398 40.56 -10.37 3.77
CA MET A 398 40.17 -11.68 4.32
C MET A 398 40.71 -12.88 3.53
N GLY A 399 41.33 -12.67 2.36
CA GLY A 399 41.76 -13.73 1.46
C GLY A 399 40.61 -14.51 0.82
N LYS A 400 39.42 -13.89 0.71
CA LYS A 400 38.20 -14.53 0.17
C LYS A 400 37.88 -14.14 -1.28
N THR A 401 38.78 -13.42 -1.94
CA THR A 401 38.67 -13.08 -3.37
C THR A 401 40.05 -13.02 -4.04
N GLU A 402 40.09 -13.30 -5.34
CA GLU A 402 41.27 -13.17 -6.20
C GLU A 402 41.30 -11.82 -6.96
N LEU A 403 40.35 -10.93 -6.66
CA LEU A 403 40.24 -9.62 -7.30
C LEU A 403 41.33 -8.65 -6.84
N GLY A 404 42.03 -8.02 -7.79
CA GLY A 404 43.10 -7.06 -7.55
C GLY A 404 44.39 -7.70 -7.01
N HIS A 405 45.19 -6.95 -6.27
CA HIS A 405 46.44 -7.38 -5.66
C HIS A 405 46.31 -7.44 -4.12
N PRO A 406 46.10 -8.63 -3.53
CA PRO A 406 45.88 -8.78 -2.08
C PRO A 406 46.99 -8.21 -1.18
N SER A 407 48.23 -8.12 -1.70
CA SER A 407 49.35 -7.50 -0.97
C SER A 407 49.10 -6.04 -0.61
N LEU A 408 48.32 -5.30 -1.42
CA LEU A 408 48.03 -3.88 -1.23
C LEU A 408 47.04 -3.60 -0.10
N VAL A 409 46.34 -4.63 0.39
CA VAL A 409 45.35 -4.52 1.48
C VAL A 409 45.80 -5.26 2.75
N SER A 410 47.03 -5.77 2.77
CA SER A 410 47.59 -6.53 3.89
C SER A 410 47.85 -5.68 5.15
N GLU A 411 47.97 -4.36 4.99
CA GLU A 411 48.20 -3.41 6.08
C GLU A 411 46.91 -3.00 6.81
N ILE A 412 45.73 -3.40 6.30
CA ILE A 412 44.44 -3.06 6.92
C ILE A 412 44.32 -3.81 8.27
N PRO A 413 44.10 -3.13 9.40
CA PRO A 413 43.99 -3.78 10.70
C PRO A 413 42.88 -4.84 10.74
N ALA A 414 43.17 -6.02 11.31
CA ALA A 414 42.22 -7.13 11.38
C ALA A 414 40.90 -6.77 12.10
N ILE A 415 40.95 -5.85 13.07
CA ILE A 415 39.76 -5.35 13.78
C ILE A 415 38.80 -4.60 12.84
N VAL A 416 39.34 -3.82 11.90
CA VAL A 416 38.56 -3.08 10.90
C VAL A 416 37.91 -4.05 9.92
N VAL A 417 38.67 -5.04 9.44
CA VAL A 417 38.17 -6.09 8.54
C VAL A 417 37.02 -6.86 9.19
N GLU A 418 37.17 -7.25 10.46
CA GLU A 418 36.17 -8.01 11.21
C GLU A 418 34.90 -7.17 11.50
N ALA A 419 35.06 -5.90 11.86
CA ALA A 419 33.94 -4.98 12.05
C ALA A 419 33.18 -4.73 10.73
N ALA A 420 33.89 -4.51 9.63
CA ALA A 420 33.29 -4.36 8.30
C ALA A 420 32.54 -5.64 7.87
N ARG A 421 33.13 -6.83 8.09
CA ARG A 421 32.48 -8.13 7.81
C ARG A 421 31.14 -8.25 8.54
N LYS A 422 31.11 -7.99 9.85
CA LYS A 422 29.88 -8.02 10.65
C LYS A 422 28.85 -7.02 10.14
N ARG A 423 29.30 -5.82 9.74
CA ARG A 423 28.41 -4.78 9.22
C ARG A 423 27.80 -5.15 7.87
N ILE A 424 28.58 -5.70 6.94
CA ILE A 424 28.11 -6.21 5.64
C ILE A 424 27.04 -7.28 5.87
N LYS A 425 27.34 -8.27 6.70
CA LYS A 425 26.41 -9.35 7.07
C LYS A 425 25.09 -8.80 7.60
N LYS A 426 25.15 -7.90 8.58
CA LYS A 426 23.95 -7.32 9.20
C LYS A 426 23.11 -6.53 8.21
N ILE A 427 23.72 -5.73 7.32
CA ILE A 427 23.00 -4.98 6.28
C ILE A 427 22.24 -5.95 5.35
N LEU A 428 22.87 -7.06 4.95
CA LEU A 428 22.27 -8.07 4.08
C LEU A 428 21.12 -8.82 4.78
N GLU A 429 21.32 -9.22 6.04
CA GLU A 429 20.29 -9.88 6.84
C GLU A 429 19.07 -8.98 7.04
N ASP A 430 19.29 -7.70 7.37
CA ASP A 430 18.21 -6.73 7.60
C ASP A 430 17.36 -6.51 6.32
N VAL A 431 17.99 -6.38 5.15
CA VAL A 431 17.25 -6.19 3.88
C VAL A 431 16.54 -7.49 3.44
N ILE A 432 17.16 -8.66 3.66
CA ILE A 432 16.54 -9.95 3.39
C ILE A 432 15.28 -10.12 4.23
N GLU A 433 15.37 -9.83 5.54
CA GLU A 433 14.23 -9.90 6.46
C GLU A 433 13.07 -9.01 6.01
N GLN A 434 13.36 -7.76 5.65
CA GLN A 434 12.36 -6.80 5.17
C GLN A 434 11.65 -7.29 3.90
N MET A 435 12.32 -8.09 3.08
CA MET A 435 11.76 -8.64 1.83
C MET A 435 11.01 -9.96 2.00
N LYS A 436 11.10 -10.62 3.16
CA LYS A 436 10.39 -11.88 3.40
C LYS A 436 8.89 -11.63 3.45
N PHE A 437 8.16 -12.36 2.61
CA PHE A 437 6.70 -12.30 2.54
C PHE A 437 6.04 -13.52 3.18
N SER A 438 6.74 -14.30 3.99
CA SER A 438 6.17 -15.31 4.89
C SER A 438 7.15 -15.71 5.98
N ALA A 439 6.69 -16.53 6.91
CA ALA A 439 7.54 -17.18 7.92
C ALA A 439 8.24 -18.46 7.37
N ALA A 440 8.02 -18.81 6.10
CA ALA A 440 8.67 -19.96 5.50
C ALA A 440 10.18 -19.75 5.40
N PRO A 441 10.98 -20.84 5.41
CA PRO A 441 12.42 -20.76 5.18
C PRO A 441 12.77 -20.01 3.88
N VAL A 442 13.92 -19.35 3.83
CA VAL A 442 14.32 -18.55 2.67
C VAL A 442 15.53 -19.14 1.97
N HIS A 443 15.42 -19.31 0.65
CA HIS A 443 16.55 -19.52 -0.23
C HIS A 443 16.93 -18.20 -0.90
N VAL A 444 18.21 -17.85 -0.85
CA VAL A 444 18.75 -16.65 -1.51
C VAL A 444 19.48 -17.07 -2.79
N LEU A 445 19.12 -16.46 -3.91
CA LEU A 445 19.87 -16.50 -5.17
C LEU A 445 20.81 -15.28 -5.20
N LEU A 446 22.10 -15.54 -5.06
CA LEU A 446 23.14 -14.51 -5.07
C LEU A 446 23.65 -14.29 -6.49
N VAL A 447 23.46 -13.08 -7.01
CA VAL A 447 23.91 -12.66 -8.34
C VAL A 447 24.62 -11.30 -8.28
N GLY A 448 25.21 -10.89 -9.40
CA GLY A 448 25.98 -9.66 -9.49
C GLY A 448 27.46 -9.84 -9.16
N GLY A 449 28.29 -8.90 -9.63
CA GLY A 449 29.75 -8.95 -9.44
C GLY A 449 30.19 -8.76 -7.98
N GLY A 450 29.36 -8.10 -7.17
CA GLY A 450 29.57 -7.91 -5.74
C GLY A 450 29.11 -9.09 -4.89
N ALA A 451 28.61 -10.19 -5.46
CA ALA A 451 28.20 -11.38 -4.70
C ALA A 451 29.33 -11.95 -3.80
N LEU A 452 30.58 -11.60 -4.08
CA LEU A 452 31.75 -11.88 -3.24
C LEU A 452 31.67 -11.26 -1.82
N LEU A 453 30.84 -10.24 -1.60
CA LEU A 453 30.63 -9.65 -0.28
C LEU A 453 29.95 -10.61 0.71
N VAL A 454 29.25 -11.63 0.21
CA VAL A 454 28.64 -12.68 1.05
C VAL A 454 29.69 -13.73 1.35
N THR A 455 30.36 -13.58 2.49
CA THR A 455 31.51 -14.43 2.84
C THR A 455 31.19 -15.58 3.81
N GLU A 456 29.96 -15.65 4.31
CA GLU A 456 29.49 -16.63 5.31
C GLU A 456 27.98 -16.86 5.21
N SER A 457 27.43 -17.73 6.07
CA SER A 457 25.99 -17.96 6.19
C SER A 457 25.27 -16.76 6.79
N LEU A 458 24.13 -16.40 6.19
CA LEU A 458 23.24 -15.33 6.65
C LEU A 458 22.15 -15.92 7.55
N GLU A 459 21.83 -15.22 8.63
CA GLU A 459 20.75 -15.56 9.55
C GLU A 459 19.38 -15.52 8.86
N GLY A 460 18.50 -16.47 9.22
CA GLY A 460 17.19 -16.60 8.61
C GLY A 460 17.20 -17.00 7.11
N VAL A 461 18.35 -17.41 6.57
CA VAL A 461 18.51 -17.95 5.22
C VAL A 461 18.89 -19.42 5.29
N GLU A 462 18.02 -20.30 4.78
CA GLU A 462 18.24 -21.75 4.75
C GLU A 462 19.36 -22.13 3.77
N ARG A 463 19.40 -21.47 2.60
CA ARG A 463 20.40 -21.74 1.58
C ARG A 463 20.74 -20.50 0.77
N CYS A 464 22.03 -20.19 0.67
CA CYS A 464 22.55 -19.27 -0.33
C CYS A 464 23.00 -20.07 -1.57
N ILE A 465 22.45 -19.74 -2.74
CA ILE A 465 22.74 -20.36 -4.01
C ILE A 465 23.40 -19.31 -4.88
N ARG A 466 24.65 -19.56 -5.31
CA ARG A 466 25.32 -18.74 -6.33
C ARG A 466 25.29 -19.50 -7.66
N PRO A 467 24.40 -19.14 -8.60
CA PRO A 467 24.33 -19.84 -9.88
C PRO A 467 25.62 -19.67 -10.70
N MET A 468 25.89 -20.64 -11.57
CA MET A 468 26.91 -20.50 -12.61
C MET A 468 26.54 -19.29 -13.50
N HIS A 469 27.52 -18.50 -13.91
CA HIS A 469 27.31 -17.24 -14.66
C HIS A 469 26.51 -16.17 -13.89
N SER A 470 26.53 -16.19 -12.56
CA SER A 470 25.87 -15.20 -11.68
C SER A 470 26.23 -13.74 -12.00
N GLU A 471 27.43 -13.47 -12.54
CA GLU A 471 27.88 -12.13 -12.91
C GLU A 471 27.24 -11.58 -14.19
N ALA A 472 26.62 -12.45 -15.00
CA ALA A 472 25.91 -12.12 -16.24
C ALA A 472 24.39 -12.36 -16.12
N ALA A 473 23.87 -12.50 -14.88
CA ALA A 473 22.47 -12.81 -14.64
C ALA A 473 21.53 -11.83 -15.35
N ASN A 474 21.85 -10.53 -15.36
CA ASN A 474 21.01 -9.49 -15.96
C ASN A 474 20.89 -9.69 -17.48
N ALA A 475 22.02 -9.82 -18.18
CA ALA A 475 22.03 -10.08 -19.62
C ALA A 475 21.36 -11.42 -19.97
N VAL A 476 21.54 -12.45 -19.13
CA VAL A 476 20.85 -13.73 -19.29
C VAL A 476 19.35 -13.58 -19.13
N GLY A 477 18.90 -12.82 -18.12
CA GLY A 477 17.49 -12.52 -17.87
C GLY A 477 16.83 -11.86 -19.08
N ALA A 478 17.47 -10.83 -19.64
CA ALA A 478 17.01 -10.18 -20.86
C ALA A 478 16.83 -11.18 -22.03
N ALA A 479 17.76 -12.11 -22.20
CA ALA A 479 17.70 -13.09 -23.30
C ALA A 479 16.58 -14.13 -23.15
N ILE A 480 16.16 -14.45 -21.92
CA ILE A 480 15.21 -15.55 -21.64
C ILE A 480 13.80 -15.10 -21.29
N SER A 481 13.59 -13.79 -21.09
CA SER A 481 12.28 -13.22 -20.73
C SER A 481 11.15 -13.68 -21.66
N GLU A 482 9.99 -13.90 -21.04
CA GLU A 482 8.78 -14.44 -21.70
C GLU A 482 7.89 -13.31 -22.24
N VAL A 483 6.93 -13.65 -23.11
CA VAL A 483 5.91 -12.73 -23.62
C VAL A 483 4.69 -12.79 -22.72
N SER A 484 4.04 -11.65 -22.42
CA SER A 484 2.82 -11.61 -21.60
C SER A 484 1.57 -11.11 -22.29
N GLY A 485 0.43 -11.61 -21.79
CA GLY A 485 -0.90 -11.05 -21.99
C GLY A 485 -1.50 -10.69 -20.63
N ASP A 486 -1.89 -9.43 -20.48
CA ASP A 486 -2.40 -8.85 -19.24
C ASP A 486 -3.86 -8.41 -19.40
N VAL A 487 -4.67 -8.66 -18.39
CA VAL A 487 -6.07 -8.24 -18.32
C VAL A 487 -6.35 -7.66 -16.93
N ASP A 488 -6.93 -6.46 -16.85
CA ASP A 488 -7.43 -5.84 -15.63
C ASP A 488 -8.85 -5.33 -15.92
N LEU A 489 -9.85 -5.88 -15.22
CA LEU A 489 -11.25 -5.56 -15.45
C LEU A 489 -12.03 -5.50 -14.14
N ILE A 490 -13.06 -4.65 -14.08
CA ILE A 490 -14.05 -4.64 -13.01
C ILE A 490 -15.33 -5.25 -13.56
N GLU A 491 -15.82 -6.33 -12.94
CA GLU A 491 -17.05 -6.97 -13.33
C GLU A 491 -18.02 -7.15 -12.16
N ALA A 492 -19.26 -6.71 -12.36
CA ALA A 492 -20.37 -7.05 -11.50
C ALA A 492 -20.78 -8.52 -11.74
N LEU A 493 -20.85 -9.32 -10.67
CA LEU A 493 -21.24 -10.73 -10.78
C LEU A 493 -22.65 -10.87 -11.36
N LYS A 494 -23.60 -10.00 -11.00
CA LYS A 494 -24.99 -9.98 -11.54
C LYS A 494 -25.63 -11.38 -11.60
N GLY A 495 -25.37 -12.23 -10.61
CA GLY A 495 -25.86 -13.62 -10.54
C GLY A 495 -25.03 -14.68 -11.31
N ARG A 496 -23.99 -14.30 -12.05
CA ARG A 496 -22.97 -15.21 -12.60
C ARG A 496 -22.07 -15.72 -11.48
N SER A 497 -21.53 -16.93 -11.62
CA SER A 497 -20.52 -17.44 -10.68
C SER A 497 -19.20 -16.70 -10.87
N GLU A 498 -18.54 -16.35 -9.76
CA GLU A 498 -17.20 -15.73 -9.79
C GLU A 498 -16.21 -16.53 -10.64
N LYS A 499 -16.28 -17.86 -10.55
CA LYS A 499 -15.44 -18.78 -11.30
C LYS A 499 -15.55 -18.58 -12.82
N ALA A 500 -16.76 -18.32 -13.34
CA ALA A 500 -16.97 -18.11 -14.76
C ALA A 500 -16.36 -16.78 -15.25
N VAL A 501 -16.49 -15.72 -14.47
CA VAL A 501 -15.93 -14.40 -14.81
C VAL A 501 -14.40 -14.45 -14.83
N VAL A 502 -13.79 -15.10 -13.84
CA VAL A 502 -12.34 -15.28 -13.77
C VAL A 502 -11.83 -16.13 -14.94
N ALA A 503 -12.55 -17.18 -15.32
CA ALA A 503 -12.17 -18.01 -16.46
C ALA A 503 -12.15 -17.22 -17.78
N ALA A 504 -13.16 -16.37 -18.03
CA ALA A 504 -13.19 -15.51 -19.22
C ALA A 504 -12.02 -14.52 -19.25
N ALA A 505 -11.66 -13.93 -18.10
CA ALA A 505 -10.49 -13.05 -17.98
C ALA A 505 -9.18 -13.81 -18.29
N CYS A 506 -9.05 -15.05 -17.83
CA CYS A 506 -7.91 -15.92 -18.16
C CYS A 506 -7.81 -16.23 -19.66
N GLU A 507 -8.90 -16.59 -20.31
CA GLU A 507 -8.90 -16.87 -21.76
C GLU A 507 -8.45 -15.64 -22.56
N LYS A 508 -8.94 -14.44 -22.17
CA LYS A 508 -8.53 -13.18 -22.81
C LYS A 508 -7.03 -12.89 -22.62
N ALA A 509 -6.50 -13.12 -21.41
CA ALA A 509 -5.07 -12.95 -21.14
C ALA A 509 -4.21 -13.92 -21.97
N ILE A 510 -4.63 -15.18 -22.08
CA ILE A 510 -3.94 -16.20 -22.91
C ILE A 510 -3.94 -15.77 -24.38
N GLY A 511 -5.10 -15.34 -24.91
CA GLY A 511 -5.21 -14.88 -26.29
C GLY A 511 -4.24 -13.73 -26.60
N LEU A 512 -4.15 -12.74 -25.71
CA LEU A 512 -3.26 -11.59 -25.87
C LEU A 512 -1.77 -11.99 -25.84
N ALA A 513 -1.39 -12.96 -25.00
CA ALA A 513 -0.02 -13.47 -24.98
C ALA A 513 0.36 -14.14 -26.32
N ILE A 514 -0.56 -14.94 -26.89
CA ILE A 514 -0.35 -15.62 -28.18
C ILE A 514 -0.26 -14.61 -29.32
N GLU A 515 -1.13 -13.60 -29.35
CA GLU A 515 -1.12 -12.53 -30.34
C GLU A 515 0.23 -11.79 -30.35
N ARG A 516 0.82 -11.57 -29.18
CA ARG A 516 2.14 -10.93 -29.00
C ARG A 516 3.34 -11.85 -29.31
N GLY A 517 3.10 -13.08 -29.74
CA GLY A 517 4.14 -14.01 -30.20
C GLY A 517 4.54 -15.10 -29.21
N ALA A 518 3.74 -15.35 -28.16
CA ALA A 518 3.95 -16.50 -27.30
C ALA A 518 3.61 -17.83 -28.02
N THR A 519 4.30 -18.90 -27.65
CA THR A 519 3.99 -20.26 -28.12
C THR A 519 2.74 -20.77 -27.41
N ALA A 520 1.67 -21.06 -28.16
CA ALA A 520 0.36 -21.41 -27.61
C ALA A 520 0.39 -22.55 -26.58
N ASP A 521 1.18 -23.60 -26.84
CA ASP A 521 1.29 -24.78 -25.95
C ASP A 521 2.09 -24.53 -24.67
N ASP A 522 2.76 -23.37 -24.55
CA ASP A 522 3.58 -22.99 -23.40
C ASP A 522 2.95 -21.84 -22.59
N VAL A 523 1.81 -21.27 -23.05
CA VAL A 523 1.15 -20.17 -22.34
C VAL A 523 0.48 -20.66 -21.06
N ARG A 524 0.80 -20.01 -19.95
CA ARG A 524 0.27 -20.32 -18.61
C ARG A 524 -0.15 -19.06 -17.87
N ILE A 525 -1.13 -19.20 -16.98
CA ILE A 525 -1.50 -18.13 -16.04
C ILE A 525 -0.49 -18.11 -14.89
N VAL A 526 0.18 -16.97 -14.68
CA VAL A 526 1.15 -16.79 -13.58
C VAL A 526 0.62 -15.95 -12.44
N GLN A 527 -0.44 -15.18 -12.67
CA GLN A 527 -1.04 -14.34 -11.65
C GLN A 527 -2.55 -14.19 -11.87
N ILE A 528 -3.31 -14.31 -10.78
CA ILE A 528 -4.71 -13.90 -10.69
C ILE A 528 -4.87 -13.12 -9.39
N THR A 529 -5.28 -11.86 -9.47
CA THR A 529 -5.62 -11.02 -8.32
C THR A 529 -7.09 -10.65 -8.38
N LYS A 530 -7.78 -10.76 -7.25
CA LYS A 530 -9.21 -10.45 -7.13
C LYS A 530 -9.43 -9.47 -5.98
N THR A 531 -10.12 -8.37 -6.24
CA THR A 531 -10.39 -7.34 -5.23
C THR A 531 -11.85 -6.92 -5.28
N PRO A 532 -12.65 -7.26 -4.27
CA PRO A 532 -14.03 -6.79 -4.16
C PRO A 532 -14.14 -5.26 -4.05
N LEU A 533 -15.15 -4.64 -4.66
CA LEU A 533 -15.42 -3.20 -4.57
C LEU A 533 -16.31 -2.84 -3.37
N GLN A 534 -15.85 -1.88 -2.55
CA GLN A 534 -16.54 -1.40 -1.36
C GLN A 534 -17.85 -0.68 -1.70
N TYR A 535 -18.84 -0.72 -0.77
CA TYR A 535 -20.16 -0.08 -0.89
C TYR A 535 -21.11 -0.64 -1.97
N VAL A 536 -20.71 -1.67 -2.73
CA VAL A 536 -21.56 -2.25 -3.79
C VAL A 536 -22.14 -3.61 -3.37
N ASN A 537 -23.47 -3.72 -3.37
CA ASN A 537 -24.18 -4.96 -2.98
C ASN A 537 -24.30 -5.99 -4.12
N ASN A 538 -23.89 -5.66 -5.35
CA ASN A 538 -24.01 -6.54 -6.52
C ASN A 538 -22.83 -7.52 -6.69
N GLY A 539 -21.88 -7.54 -5.74
CA GLY A 539 -20.70 -8.38 -5.75
C GLY A 539 -19.66 -8.01 -6.81
N ALA A 540 -19.56 -6.73 -7.20
CA ALA A 540 -18.54 -6.31 -8.16
C ALA A 540 -17.11 -6.60 -7.68
N ILE A 541 -16.33 -7.21 -8.56
CA ILE A 541 -14.95 -7.61 -8.31
C ILE A 541 -14.06 -7.05 -9.40
N ARG A 542 -12.91 -6.52 -8.99
CA ARG A 542 -11.79 -6.26 -9.88
C ARG A 542 -10.99 -7.55 -10.05
N ILE A 543 -10.70 -7.94 -11.28
CA ILE A 543 -9.96 -9.13 -11.65
C ILE A 543 -8.77 -8.72 -12.49
N GLN A 544 -7.58 -9.09 -12.03
CA GLN A 544 -6.33 -8.92 -12.76
C GLN A 544 -5.77 -10.30 -13.10
N VAL A 545 -5.49 -10.56 -14.38
CA VAL A 545 -4.93 -11.83 -14.84
C VAL A 545 -3.73 -11.58 -15.72
N ARG A 546 -2.69 -12.39 -15.51
CA ARG A 546 -1.50 -12.43 -16.37
C ARG A 546 -1.26 -13.82 -16.90
N ALA A 547 -1.17 -13.92 -18.22
CA ALA A 547 -0.66 -15.08 -18.93
C ALA A 547 0.75 -14.78 -19.45
N VAL A 548 1.64 -15.78 -19.42
CA VAL A 548 2.99 -15.69 -20.00
C VAL A 548 3.32 -16.95 -20.79
N GLY A 549 4.16 -16.83 -21.81
CA GLY A 549 4.71 -17.98 -22.54
C GLY A 549 6.00 -17.63 -23.28
N LYS A 550 6.79 -18.64 -23.63
CA LYS A 550 8.03 -18.47 -24.40
C LYS A 550 7.76 -17.84 -25.76
N LEU A 551 8.60 -16.88 -26.12
CA LEU A 551 8.65 -16.31 -27.47
C LEU A 551 8.82 -17.43 -28.52
N ARG A 552 7.93 -17.46 -29.50
CA ARG A 552 7.89 -18.49 -30.55
C ARG A 552 9.20 -18.56 -31.32
N THR A 553 9.75 -19.77 -31.45
CA THR A 553 10.83 -20.09 -32.39
C THR A 553 10.26 -20.23 -33.81
N PRO A 554 10.81 -19.55 -34.82
CA PRO A 554 10.39 -19.73 -36.21
C PRO A 554 10.73 -21.14 -36.73
N ASP A 555 9.82 -21.79 -37.45
CA ASP A 555 10.10 -23.06 -38.15
C ASP A 555 11.05 -22.86 -39.36
N VAL A 556 11.03 -21.66 -39.94
CA VAL A 556 11.95 -21.16 -40.97
C VAL A 556 12.19 -19.68 -40.69
N VAL A 557 13.44 -19.21 -40.72
CA VAL A 557 13.76 -17.78 -40.64
C VAL A 557 13.21 -17.09 -41.89
N ARG A 558 12.00 -16.55 -41.83
CA ARG A 558 11.45 -15.69 -42.88
C ARG A 558 11.85 -14.25 -42.60
N LEU A 559 12.48 -13.65 -43.59
CA LEU A 559 12.82 -12.23 -43.63
C LEU A 559 11.55 -11.39 -43.39
N PRO A 560 11.61 -10.32 -42.58
CA PRO A 560 10.53 -9.33 -42.53
C PRO A 560 10.35 -8.69 -43.92
N GLU A 561 9.12 -8.56 -44.38
CA GLU A 561 8.81 -7.76 -45.57
C GLU A 561 9.14 -6.29 -45.28
N THR A 562 10.10 -5.74 -46.01
CA THR A 562 10.47 -4.32 -45.96
C THR A 562 9.38 -3.49 -46.63
N ASN A 563 8.39 -3.04 -45.87
CA ASN A 563 7.49 -2.00 -46.34
C ASN A 563 8.17 -0.63 -46.24
N GLY A 564 8.53 -0.08 -47.39
CA GLY A 564 8.57 1.37 -47.61
C GLY A 564 9.91 2.06 -47.44
N THR A 565 10.43 2.57 -48.55
CA THR A 565 11.51 3.56 -48.65
C THR A 565 11.19 4.83 -47.86
N GLY A 566 11.74 4.96 -46.64
CA GLY A 566 11.94 6.25 -46.00
C GLY A 566 13.33 6.76 -46.36
N SER A 567 13.39 7.84 -47.13
CA SER A 567 14.64 8.56 -47.42
C SER A 567 15.40 8.87 -46.14
N ALA A 568 16.70 8.57 -46.14
CA ALA A 568 17.63 9.06 -45.14
C ALA A 568 17.74 10.57 -45.28
N GLU A 569 16.89 11.32 -44.57
CA GLU A 569 17.17 12.72 -44.29
C GLU A 569 18.19 12.78 -43.15
N ASP A 570 19.32 13.37 -43.50
CA ASP A 570 20.52 13.55 -42.69
C ASP A 570 20.34 14.81 -41.83
N ASP A 571 19.52 14.71 -40.77
CA ASP A 571 19.41 15.76 -39.75
C ASP A 571 20.62 15.72 -38.81
N ASN A 572 21.74 16.25 -39.31
CA ASN A 572 22.88 16.62 -38.48
C ASN A 572 22.55 17.91 -37.70
N GLU A 573 21.90 17.79 -36.54
CA GLU A 573 21.99 18.85 -35.52
C GLU A 573 23.39 18.78 -34.87
N PRO A 574 24.13 19.90 -34.77
CA PRO A 574 25.48 19.88 -34.22
C PRO A 574 25.46 19.64 -32.71
N GLU A 575 26.11 18.56 -32.27
CA GLU A 575 26.42 18.31 -30.86
C GLU A 575 27.33 19.42 -30.31
N ALA A 576 26.78 20.27 -29.43
CA ALA A 576 27.57 21.17 -28.61
C ALA A 576 28.33 20.36 -27.53
N ARG A 577 29.67 20.34 -27.62
CA ARG A 577 30.55 19.76 -26.60
C ARG A 577 30.38 20.49 -25.26
N PRO A 578 30.15 19.79 -24.13
CA PRO A 578 29.99 20.42 -22.83
C PRO A 578 31.33 20.72 -22.14
N GLN A 579 31.39 21.85 -21.43
CA GLN A 579 32.28 22.04 -20.28
C GLN A 579 31.65 21.34 -19.07
N VAL A 580 32.45 20.53 -18.38
CA VAL A 580 32.04 19.71 -17.23
C VAL A 580 32.19 20.52 -15.94
N GLU A 581 31.12 20.69 -15.18
CA GLU A 581 31.18 20.90 -13.73
C GLU A 581 30.92 19.54 -13.04
N PRO A 582 31.60 19.25 -11.91
CA PRO A 582 31.50 17.95 -11.26
C PRO A 582 30.13 17.75 -10.60
N ASP A 583 29.45 16.67 -10.99
CA ASP A 583 28.21 16.20 -10.38
C ASP A 583 28.44 15.82 -8.91
N ILE A 584 27.63 16.43 -8.04
CA ILE A 584 27.50 16.04 -6.63
C ILE A 584 26.41 14.96 -6.59
N ALA A 585 26.72 13.84 -5.93
CA ALA A 585 25.81 12.73 -5.69
C ALA A 585 24.43 13.23 -5.21
N VAL A 586 23.39 12.91 -5.99
CA VAL A 586 22.01 13.25 -5.65
C VAL A 586 21.50 12.20 -4.66
N ASP A 587 21.44 12.59 -3.39
CA ASP A 587 20.64 11.89 -2.38
C ASP A 587 19.19 11.85 -2.88
N VAL A 588 18.61 10.64 -2.98
CA VAL A 588 17.17 10.44 -3.24
C VAL A 588 16.41 10.86 -1.98
N PRO A 589 15.66 11.97 -1.97
CA PRO A 589 14.99 12.40 -0.75
C PRO A 589 13.60 11.77 -0.67
N HIS A 590 13.37 10.98 0.38
CA HIS A 590 12.03 10.81 0.92
C HIS A 590 11.45 12.18 1.33
N GLN A 591 10.11 12.30 1.23
CA GLN A 591 9.31 13.50 1.49
C GLN A 591 9.83 14.41 2.64
N LEU A 592 9.68 15.73 2.39
CA LEU A 592 10.25 16.93 3.04
C LEU A 592 11.66 17.37 2.60
N GLN A 593 11.78 17.85 1.35
CA GLN A 593 12.67 18.99 1.05
C GLN A 593 11.96 20.32 1.38
N VAL A 594 11.81 20.62 2.67
CA VAL A 594 11.82 22.01 3.11
C VAL A 594 13.07 22.12 3.95
N GLY A 595 14.03 22.96 3.54
CA GLY A 595 15.30 23.24 4.23
C GLY A 595 15.12 23.94 5.59
N MET A 596 14.05 23.61 6.31
CA MET A 596 13.64 24.17 7.57
C MET A 596 13.84 23.12 8.67
N ASP A 597 14.42 23.57 9.78
CA ASP A 597 14.63 22.75 10.96
C ASP A 597 13.30 22.54 11.71
N LEU A 598 12.72 21.35 11.55
CA LEU A 598 11.48 20.95 12.21
C LEU A 598 11.59 20.95 13.76
N ALA A 599 12.80 20.85 14.32
CA ALA A 599 12.99 20.90 15.76
C ALA A 599 12.69 22.29 16.32
N THR A 600 13.05 23.34 15.58
CA THR A 600 12.82 24.75 15.96
C THR A 600 11.53 25.34 15.39
N TYR A 601 10.93 24.72 14.37
CA TYR A 601 9.65 25.15 13.80
C TYR A 601 8.55 25.31 14.86
N ARG A 602 7.80 26.42 14.77
CA ARG A 602 6.63 26.72 15.59
C ARG A 602 5.52 27.27 14.68
N PRO A 603 4.25 26.84 14.86
CA PRO A 603 3.14 27.37 14.07
C PRO A 603 2.94 28.88 14.31
N GLU A 604 2.46 29.59 13.29
CA GLU A 604 2.12 31.02 13.40
C GLU A 604 0.81 31.19 14.18
N VAL A 605 0.90 31.55 15.47
CA VAL A 605 -0.27 31.83 16.32
C VAL A 605 -0.28 33.30 16.72
N LYS A 606 -1.34 34.04 16.33
CA LYS A 606 -1.54 35.46 16.69
C LYS A 606 -2.92 35.65 17.29
N GLN A 607 -2.99 36.26 18.47
CA GLN A 607 -4.25 36.55 19.18
C GLN A 607 -5.17 35.31 19.34
N GLY A 608 -4.58 34.14 19.57
CA GLY A 608 -5.34 32.88 19.73
C GLY A 608 -5.83 32.25 18.41
N VAL A 609 -5.44 32.81 17.26
CA VAL A 609 -5.71 32.25 15.94
C VAL A 609 -4.42 31.62 15.40
N TRP A 610 -4.49 30.34 15.05
CA TRP A 610 -3.42 29.63 14.36
C TRP A 610 -3.60 29.79 12.85
N TYR A 611 -2.63 30.40 12.18
CA TYR A 611 -2.55 30.52 10.73
C TYR A 611 -1.76 29.34 10.18
N VAL A 612 -2.47 28.47 9.46
CA VAL A 612 -1.96 27.17 9.01
C VAL A 612 -1.02 27.35 7.81
N SER A 613 0.13 26.69 7.84
CA SER A 613 1.11 26.62 6.74
C SER A 613 1.12 25.24 6.05
N GLU A 614 1.84 25.11 4.94
CA GLU A 614 2.02 23.80 4.27
C GLU A 614 2.69 22.76 5.20
N VAL A 615 3.64 23.22 6.04
CA VAL A 615 4.28 22.37 7.05
C VAL A 615 3.23 21.89 8.05
N ASP A 616 2.34 22.76 8.51
CA ASP A 616 1.28 22.36 9.44
C ASP A 616 0.33 21.34 8.82
N ILE A 617 -0.03 21.50 7.53
CA ILE A 617 -0.90 20.55 6.81
C ILE A 617 -0.25 19.17 6.72
N GLU A 618 1.04 19.10 6.42
CA GLU A 618 1.74 17.81 6.35
C GLU A 618 1.78 17.11 7.72
N LEU A 619 2.03 17.85 8.79
CA LEU A 619 2.03 17.32 10.15
C LEU A 619 0.62 16.88 10.60
N ILE A 620 -0.41 17.69 10.31
CA ILE A 620 -1.81 17.35 10.60
C ILE A 620 -2.19 16.09 9.80
N SER A 621 -1.84 16.00 8.52
CA SER A 621 -2.13 14.86 7.64
C SER A 621 -1.62 13.53 8.20
N THR A 622 -0.33 13.44 8.58
CA THR A 622 0.22 12.23 9.21
C THR A 622 -0.50 11.90 10.53
N GLY A 623 -0.79 12.90 11.35
CA GLY A 623 -1.53 12.71 12.60
C GLY A 623 -2.97 12.24 12.42
N CYS A 624 -3.69 12.79 11.45
CA CYS A 624 -5.04 12.38 11.07
C CYS A 624 -5.05 10.93 10.58
N GLY A 625 -4.01 10.50 9.86
CA GLY A 625 -3.81 9.09 9.50
C GLY A 625 -3.77 8.18 10.74
N ILE A 626 -2.99 8.57 11.76
CA ILE A 626 -2.91 7.82 13.03
C ILE A 626 -4.25 7.81 13.75
N LEU A 627 -4.93 8.95 13.85
CA LEU A 627 -6.24 9.06 14.51
C LEU A 627 -7.38 8.41 13.69
N GLY A 628 -7.14 8.06 12.43
CA GLY A 628 -8.09 7.38 11.55
C GLY A 628 -8.39 5.94 11.95
N THR A 629 -7.55 5.30 12.77
CA THR A 629 -7.79 3.93 13.25
C THR A 629 -8.12 2.93 12.14
N GLY A 630 -7.49 3.07 10.97
CA GLY A 630 -7.72 2.23 9.79
C GLY A 630 -8.71 2.78 8.76
N GLY A 631 -9.41 3.88 9.05
CA GLY A 631 -10.41 4.50 8.17
C GLY A 631 -10.33 6.03 8.05
N GLY A 632 -11.44 6.68 7.70
CA GLY A 632 -11.53 8.14 7.46
C GLY A 632 -11.05 8.63 6.08
N GLY A 633 -10.70 7.70 5.18
CA GLY A 633 -10.23 8.01 3.81
C GLY A 633 -8.76 8.45 3.72
N PRO A 634 -8.21 8.56 2.50
CA PRO A 634 -6.80 8.90 2.28
C PRO A 634 -6.50 10.37 2.63
N THR A 635 -5.56 10.59 3.54
CA THR A 635 -5.13 11.94 3.97
C THR A 635 -4.41 12.71 2.86
N HIS A 636 -3.70 11.99 1.99
CA HIS A 636 -2.84 12.56 0.96
C HIS A 636 -3.58 13.51 0.00
N TYR A 637 -4.79 13.15 -0.46
CA TYR A 637 -5.54 13.96 -1.43
C TYR A 637 -6.01 15.29 -0.82
N GLU A 638 -6.52 15.26 0.40
CA GLU A 638 -6.94 16.48 1.10
C GLU A 638 -5.74 17.35 1.49
N ALA A 639 -4.59 16.75 1.81
CA ALA A 639 -3.36 17.50 2.05
C ALA A 639 -2.88 18.24 0.77
N LEU A 640 -2.90 17.57 -0.39
CA LEU A 640 -2.57 18.19 -1.68
C LEU A 640 -3.49 19.38 -1.97
N ARG A 641 -4.79 19.21 -1.76
CA ARG A 641 -5.78 20.29 -1.91
C ARG A 641 -5.49 21.46 -0.97
N CYS A 642 -5.25 21.19 0.31
CA CYS A 642 -4.95 22.24 1.28
C CYS A 642 -3.70 23.04 0.87
N ASN A 643 -2.66 22.35 0.43
CA ASN A 643 -1.44 22.99 -0.07
C ASN A 643 -1.70 23.84 -1.32
N GLU A 644 -2.51 23.38 -2.27
CA GLU A 644 -2.90 24.17 -3.44
C GLU A 644 -3.64 25.46 -3.06
N ILE A 645 -4.55 25.39 -2.10
CA ILE A 645 -5.26 26.56 -1.57
C ILE A 645 -4.31 27.55 -0.89
N LEU A 646 -3.35 27.05 -0.10
CA LEU A 646 -2.34 27.88 0.56
C LEU A 646 -1.44 28.61 -0.45
N ARG A 647 -1.06 27.94 -1.54
CA ARG A 647 -0.21 28.50 -2.61
C ARG A 647 -0.95 29.52 -3.47
N THR A 648 -2.23 29.28 -3.78
CA THR A 648 -3.04 30.14 -4.65
C THR A 648 -3.69 31.33 -3.92
N GLY A 649 -3.70 31.31 -2.58
CA GLY A 649 -4.09 32.45 -1.74
C GLY A 649 -5.59 32.55 -1.41
N GLY A 650 -6.45 31.71 -1.98
CA GLY A 650 -7.88 31.57 -1.63
C GLY A 650 -8.70 32.87 -1.52
N LYS A 651 -9.92 32.78 -0.97
CA LYS A 651 -10.72 33.96 -0.56
C LYS A 651 -10.40 34.49 0.84
N GLY A 652 -9.56 33.76 1.58
CA GLY A 652 -9.22 34.04 2.97
C GLY A 652 -8.01 33.21 3.42
N ARG A 653 -7.56 33.44 4.66
CA ARG A 653 -6.47 32.65 5.26
C ARG A 653 -7.01 31.41 5.96
N MET A 654 -6.32 30.29 5.78
CA MET A 654 -6.58 29.05 6.50
C MET A 654 -6.25 29.24 7.99
N ARG A 655 -7.25 29.06 8.85
CA ARG A 655 -7.19 29.42 10.27
C ARG A 655 -7.80 28.35 11.15
N ILE A 656 -7.16 28.09 12.28
CA ILE A 656 -7.67 27.25 13.36
C ILE A 656 -7.87 28.11 14.61
N ILE A 657 -8.98 27.93 15.32
CA ILE A 657 -9.28 28.60 16.60
C ILE A 657 -9.62 27.58 17.69
N CYS A 658 -9.40 27.98 18.94
CA CYS A 658 -9.73 27.17 20.11
C CYS A 658 -11.27 27.11 20.33
N PRO A 659 -11.87 25.97 20.70
CA PRO A 659 -13.32 25.89 20.99
C PRO A 659 -13.82 26.90 22.03
N GLU A 660 -12.99 27.23 23.01
CA GLU A 660 -13.29 28.18 24.09
C GLU A 660 -13.41 29.64 23.59
N SER A 661 -12.92 29.94 22.37
CA SER A 661 -13.08 31.26 21.75
C SER A 661 -14.47 31.48 21.14
N LEU A 662 -15.28 30.43 21.02
CA LEU A 662 -16.65 30.50 20.52
C LEU A 662 -17.58 31.14 21.56
N LYS A 663 -18.43 32.04 21.10
CA LYS A 663 -19.61 32.49 21.85
C LYS A 663 -20.64 31.37 21.90
N ASP A 664 -21.51 31.41 22.91
CA ASP A 664 -22.54 30.36 23.09
C ASP A 664 -23.53 30.31 21.91
N ASP A 665 -23.80 31.46 21.30
CA ASP A 665 -24.72 31.68 20.19
C ASP A 665 -24.06 31.62 18.80
N ASP A 666 -22.74 31.46 18.73
CA ASP A 666 -22.05 31.22 17.46
C ASP A 666 -22.61 29.95 16.81
N LEU A 667 -22.79 29.96 15.48
CA LEU A 667 -23.30 28.80 14.74
C LEU A 667 -22.17 28.13 13.97
N ILE A 668 -21.98 26.83 14.18
CA ILE A 668 -20.86 26.06 13.64
C ILE A 668 -21.36 25.03 12.63
N GLY A 669 -20.83 25.11 11.41
CA GLY A 669 -21.18 24.22 10.30
C GLY A 669 -20.31 22.97 10.24
N PHE A 670 -20.79 21.97 9.51
CA PHE A 670 -20.17 20.67 9.32
C PHE A 670 -20.13 20.30 7.85
N GLY A 671 -19.22 19.40 7.49
CA GLY A 671 -19.06 18.90 6.13
C GLY A 671 -17.98 17.84 6.05
N SER A 672 -18.31 16.71 5.44
CA SER A 672 -17.41 15.57 5.29
C SER A 672 -17.62 14.87 3.95
N TRP A 673 -16.59 14.13 3.53
CA TRP A 673 -16.70 13.22 2.40
C TRP A 673 -17.37 11.93 2.82
N TYR A 674 -18.23 11.43 1.94
CA TYR A 674 -19.04 10.25 2.17
C TYR A 674 -19.08 9.37 0.91
N GLY A 675 -18.78 8.09 1.06
CA GLY A 675 -18.73 7.17 -0.07
C GLY A 675 -17.63 6.11 0.05
N ALA A 676 -17.29 5.50 -1.08
CA ALA A 676 -16.30 4.43 -1.14
C ALA A 676 -14.89 5.00 -1.39
N PRO A 677 -13.90 4.74 -0.51
CA PRO A 677 -12.51 5.09 -0.77
C PRO A 677 -11.99 4.59 -2.13
N GLY A 678 -12.34 3.35 -2.51
CA GLY A 678 -11.93 2.78 -3.80
C GLY A 678 -12.47 3.53 -5.03
N VAL A 679 -13.61 4.21 -4.91
CA VAL A 679 -14.14 5.09 -5.97
C VAL A 679 -13.51 6.47 -5.89
N SER A 680 -13.33 7.01 -4.69
CA SER A 680 -12.76 8.34 -4.45
C SER A 680 -11.31 8.44 -4.95
N ASN A 681 -10.56 7.33 -4.97
CA ASN A 681 -9.21 7.26 -5.54
C ASN A 681 -9.16 7.35 -7.07
N GLU A 682 -10.26 7.00 -7.75
CA GLU A 682 -10.35 7.01 -9.22
C GLU A 682 -11.14 8.21 -9.76
N ARG A 683 -12.16 8.61 -9.01
CA ARG A 683 -13.00 9.76 -9.31
C ARG A 683 -12.91 10.71 -8.15
N ILE A 684 -11.83 11.49 -8.14
CA ILE A 684 -11.64 12.56 -7.15
C ILE A 684 -12.78 13.54 -7.32
N VAL A 685 -13.25 14.09 -6.22
CA VAL A 685 -14.30 15.11 -6.17
C VAL A 685 -13.87 16.41 -6.86
N ASN A 686 -14.83 17.29 -7.12
CA ASN A 686 -14.59 18.62 -7.70
C ASN A 686 -14.09 19.61 -6.64
N GLY A 687 -14.52 19.43 -5.38
CA GLY A 687 -14.15 20.22 -4.21
C GLY A 687 -15.25 21.16 -3.72
N GLY A 688 -16.20 21.56 -4.56
CA GLY A 688 -17.29 22.49 -4.18
C GLY A 688 -18.52 21.84 -3.53
N GLU A 689 -18.57 20.52 -3.43
CA GLU A 689 -19.75 19.77 -3.00
C GLU A 689 -20.11 20.11 -1.54
N ILE A 690 -19.12 20.16 -0.64
CA ILE A 690 -19.33 20.60 0.74
C ILE A 690 -19.87 22.04 0.78
N ASP A 691 -19.30 22.95 -0.03
CA ASP A 691 -19.77 24.34 -0.09
C ASP A 691 -21.26 24.42 -0.48
N VAL A 692 -21.65 23.65 -1.51
CA VAL A 692 -23.04 23.56 -1.99
C VAL A 692 -23.97 22.97 -0.93
N GLY A 693 -23.52 21.92 -0.24
CA GLY A 693 -24.27 21.31 0.87
C GLY A 693 -24.52 22.30 2.01
N VAL A 694 -23.48 23.03 2.42
CA VAL A 694 -23.58 24.09 3.45
C VAL A 694 -24.54 25.19 3.00
N ASP A 695 -24.36 25.73 1.79
CA ASP A 695 -25.25 26.77 1.23
C ASP A 695 -26.71 26.33 1.21
N THR A 696 -26.95 25.07 0.86
CA THR A 696 -28.29 24.48 0.80
C THR A 696 -28.92 24.39 2.19
N LEU A 697 -28.19 23.87 3.17
CA LEU A 697 -28.69 23.79 4.54
C LEU A 697 -28.98 25.17 5.12
N LEU A 698 -28.09 26.15 4.92
CA LEU A 698 -28.32 27.52 5.40
C LEU A 698 -29.57 28.14 4.77
N LYS A 699 -29.84 27.88 3.48
CA LYS A 699 -31.09 28.32 2.83
C LYS A 699 -32.32 27.71 3.48
N VAL A 700 -32.31 26.39 3.74
CA VAL A 700 -33.42 25.69 4.39
C VAL A 700 -33.64 26.16 5.84
N LEU A 701 -32.55 26.51 6.53
CA LEU A 701 -32.57 27.02 7.90
C LEU A 701 -32.90 28.52 8.01
N GLY A 702 -33.33 29.17 6.91
CA GLY A 702 -33.78 30.56 6.91
C GLY A 702 -32.67 31.60 6.75
N GLY A 703 -31.54 31.23 6.12
CA GLY A 703 -30.43 32.14 5.82
C GLY A 703 -29.55 32.48 7.02
N GLN A 704 -29.41 31.54 7.96
CA GLN A 704 -28.51 31.70 9.11
C GLN A 704 -27.06 31.90 8.67
N LYS A 705 -26.27 32.56 9.51
CA LYS A 705 -24.84 32.80 9.26
C LYS A 705 -24.00 31.91 10.15
N LEU A 706 -22.98 31.30 9.56
CA LEU A 706 -21.98 30.53 10.30
C LEU A 706 -20.89 31.44 10.87
N ASN A 707 -20.31 31.01 11.98
CA ASN A 707 -19.21 31.66 12.68
C ASN A 707 -17.91 30.85 12.60
N GLY A 708 -18.01 29.58 12.22
CA GLY A 708 -16.88 28.67 12.07
C GLY A 708 -17.33 27.31 11.55
N PHE A 709 -16.35 26.42 11.35
CA PHE A 709 -16.58 25.04 10.97
C PHE A 709 -15.94 24.09 11.98
N LEU A 710 -16.55 22.93 12.20
CA LEU A 710 -15.99 21.83 12.97
C LEU A 710 -15.93 20.59 12.08
N LEU A 711 -14.91 19.76 12.29
CA LEU A 711 -14.81 18.47 11.63
C LEU A 711 -15.88 17.52 12.15
N ASP A 712 -16.48 16.71 11.27
CA ASP A 712 -17.28 15.57 11.71
C ASP A 712 -16.37 14.55 12.42
N GLU A 713 -15.25 14.20 11.80
CA GLU A 713 -14.22 13.30 12.36
C GLU A 713 -12.81 13.83 12.07
N VAL A 714 -11.86 13.61 12.99
CA VAL A 714 -10.43 13.92 12.77
C VAL A 714 -9.68 12.83 12.00
N GLY A 715 -10.28 11.65 11.88
CA GLY A 715 -9.65 10.47 11.29
C GLY A 715 -9.50 10.56 9.76
N GLY A 716 -8.34 10.16 9.25
CA GLY A 716 -8.08 10.08 7.82
C GLY A 716 -8.19 11.42 7.08
N GLY A 717 -8.54 11.38 5.79
CA GLY A 717 -8.72 12.57 4.95
C GLY A 717 -9.84 13.50 5.41
N ASN A 718 -10.88 12.99 6.07
CA ASN A 718 -11.94 13.83 6.63
C ASN A 718 -11.44 14.82 7.69
N GLY A 719 -10.32 14.53 8.36
CA GLY A 719 -9.67 15.48 9.27
C GLY A 719 -9.15 16.76 8.59
N LEU A 720 -9.12 16.79 7.25
CA LEU A 720 -8.65 17.92 6.44
C LEU A 720 -9.74 18.50 5.51
N SER A 721 -10.89 17.84 5.36
CA SER A 721 -11.88 18.14 4.31
C SER A 721 -12.43 19.57 4.38
N ILE A 722 -12.67 20.09 5.59
CA ILE A 722 -13.36 21.35 5.81
C ILE A 722 -12.46 22.59 5.68
N PHE A 723 -11.14 22.45 5.64
CA PHE A 723 -10.23 23.60 5.54
C PHE A 723 -10.50 24.44 4.29
N SER A 724 -10.79 23.76 3.18
CA SER A 724 -11.13 24.39 1.92
C SER A 724 -12.41 25.25 2.00
N THR A 725 -13.48 24.66 2.52
CA THR A 725 -14.76 25.32 2.79
C THR A 725 -14.55 26.50 3.74
N ALA A 726 -13.83 26.31 4.84
CA ALA A 726 -13.54 27.38 5.79
C ALA A 726 -12.83 28.58 5.14
N VAL A 727 -11.86 28.33 4.24
CA VAL A 727 -11.21 29.38 3.45
C VAL A 727 -12.19 30.07 2.49
N ASN A 728 -13.06 29.32 1.80
CA ASN A 728 -14.05 29.87 0.87
C ASN A 728 -15.05 30.82 1.56
N TYR A 729 -15.51 30.46 2.76
CA TYR A 729 -16.39 31.30 3.59
C TYR A 729 -15.62 32.36 4.39
N ASN A 730 -14.28 32.35 4.35
CA ASN A 730 -13.41 33.16 5.21
C ASN A 730 -13.78 33.04 6.70
N LEU A 731 -14.05 31.81 7.16
CA LEU A 731 -14.30 31.45 8.55
C LEU A 731 -13.19 30.55 9.10
N PRO A 732 -12.99 30.47 10.42
CA PRO A 732 -12.01 29.58 11.01
C PRO A 732 -12.55 28.14 11.16
N VAL A 733 -11.64 27.17 11.17
CA VAL A 733 -11.89 25.81 11.66
C VAL A 733 -11.70 25.80 13.17
N VAL A 734 -12.61 25.17 13.90
CA VAL A 734 -12.52 24.99 15.35
C VAL A 734 -11.64 23.77 15.62
N ASP A 735 -10.66 23.90 16.52
CA ASP A 735 -9.74 22.83 16.91
C ASP A 735 -10.48 21.74 17.70
N GLY A 736 -11.02 20.76 16.98
CA GLY A 736 -11.80 19.66 17.51
C GLY A 736 -12.57 18.95 16.40
N ASP A 737 -13.26 17.89 16.79
CA ASP A 737 -14.18 17.14 15.93
C ASP A 737 -15.30 16.50 16.76
N THR A 738 -16.21 15.75 16.15
CA THR A 738 -17.31 15.11 16.87
C THR A 738 -17.02 13.69 17.33
N MET A 739 -15.88 13.10 16.96
CA MET A 739 -15.58 11.68 17.22
C MET A 739 -14.30 11.46 18.04
N GLY A 740 -13.26 12.27 17.83
CA GLY A 740 -11.91 12.06 18.36
C GLY A 740 -11.11 10.97 17.65
N ARG A 741 -11.69 10.34 16.64
CA ARG A 741 -11.18 9.23 15.82
C ARG A 741 -12.06 9.06 14.57
N ALA A 742 -11.82 8.06 13.73
CA ALA A 742 -12.83 7.62 12.76
C ALA A 742 -13.77 6.55 13.34
N PHE A 743 -15.03 6.58 12.91
CA PHE A 743 -16.02 5.53 13.16
C PHE A 743 -16.77 5.15 11.88
N PRO A 744 -17.37 3.93 11.80
CA PRO A 744 -17.99 3.47 10.56
C PRO A 744 -19.27 4.20 10.11
N ALA A 745 -19.92 4.96 11.00
CA ALA A 745 -21.22 5.56 10.78
C ALA A 745 -21.31 6.96 11.39
N MET A 746 -22.06 7.87 10.76
CA MET A 746 -22.10 9.29 11.15
C MET A 746 -22.71 9.53 12.53
N TYR A 747 -23.65 8.68 12.94
CA TYR A 747 -24.30 8.80 14.25
C TYR A 747 -23.40 8.37 15.41
N HIS A 748 -22.25 7.74 15.15
CA HIS A 748 -21.19 7.54 16.14
C HIS A 748 -20.40 8.83 16.37
N SER A 749 -21.12 9.93 16.56
CA SER A 749 -20.60 11.24 16.94
C SER A 749 -21.07 11.59 18.35
N THR A 750 -20.17 12.16 19.15
CA THR A 750 -20.47 12.63 20.51
C THR A 750 -21.63 13.65 20.52
N THR A 751 -21.81 14.43 19.47
CA THR A 751 -22.96 15.33 19.35
C THR A 751 -24.27 14.57 19.17
N SER A 752 -24.33 13.56 18.29
CA SER A 752 -25.51 12.71 18.09
C SER A 752 -25.88 11.95 19.38
N VAL A 753 -24.89 11.33 20.03
CA VAL A 753 -25.09 10.56 21.28
C VAL A 753 -25.68 11.40 22.41
N TYR A 754 -25.32 12.68 22.46
CA TYR A 754 -25.82 13.61 23.48
C TYR A 754 -27.06 14.39 23.00
N GLY A 755 -27.77 13.87 22.01
CA GLY A 755 -29.12 14.29 21.62
C GLY A 755 -29.20 15.43 20.61
N HIS A 756 -28.09 15.81 19.97
CA HIS A 756 -28.13 16.81 18.88
C HIS A 756 -28.53 16.12 17.58
N PRO A 757 -29.60 16.56 16.90
CA PRO A 757 -30.06 15.90 15.68
C PRO A 757 -29.07 16.10 14.54
N LEU A 758 -28.79 15.03 13.80
CA LEU A 758 -28.03 15.10 12.53
C LEU A 758 -28.81 15.85 11.45
N THR A 759 -30.15 15.89 11.56
CA THR A 759 -31.07 16.48 10.59
C THR A 759 -31.46 17.92 10.98
N PRO A 760 -31.76 18.81 10.00
CA PRO A 760 -31.70 18.56 8.56
C PRO A 760 -30.27 18.30 8.08
N CYS A 761 -30.09 17.27 7.26
CA CYS A 761 -28.79 16.96 6.63
C CYS A 761 -28.95 16.94 5.12
N CYS A 762 -27.86 17.24 4.43
CA CYS A 762 -27.82 17.34 2.98
C CYS A 762 -26.71 16.45 2.44
N ILE A 763 -27.01 15.73 1.37
CA ILE A 763 -26.04 14.98 0.57
C ILE A 763 -26.00 15.57 -0.83
N THR A 764 -24.80 15.80 -1.34
CA THR A 764 -24.57 16.48 -2.61
C THR A 764 -23.52 15.78 -3.45
N ASP A 765 -23.70 15.80 -4.78
CA ASP A 765 -22.68 15.40 -5.74
C ASP A 765 -22.24 16.59 -6.60
N CYS A 766 -21.18 16.40 -7.39
CA CYS A 766 -20.64 17.46 -8.23
C CYS A 766 -21.46 17.71 -9.51
N ARG A 767 -22.46 16.88 -9.81
CA ARG A 767 -23.40 17.08 -10.94
C ARG A 767 -24.54 18.01 -10.56
N GLY A 768 -24.56 18.50 -9.32
CA GLY A 768 -25.58 19.41 -8.81
C GLY A 768 -26.81 18.69 -8.27
N VAL A 769 -26.75 17.37 -8.06
CA VAL A 769 -27.80 16.65 -7.36
C VAL A 769 -27.69 16.96 -5.88
N ILE A 770 -28.79 17.43 -5.31
CA ILE A 770 -28.90 17.84 -3.92
C ILE A 770 -30.08 17.09 -3.32
N SER A 771 -29.84 16.30 -2.28
CA SER A 771 -30.89 15.64 -1.51
C SER A 771 -30.82 16.09 -0.05
N ILE A 772 -31.98 16.36 0.54
CA ILE A 772 -32.09 16.90 1.90
C ILE A 772 -33.02 15.99 2.69
N LEU A 773 -32.52 15.49 3.82
CA LEU A 773 -33.32 14.76 4.79
C LEU A 773 -33.69 15.69 5.94
N MET A 774 -34.96 16.07 6.03
CA MET A 774 -35.46 17.02 7.02
C MET A 774 -35.64 16.43 8.43
N GLY A 775 -35.72 15.11 8.55
CA GLY A 775 -35.95 14.42 9.82
C GLY A 775 -35.99 12.91 9.65
N ALA A 776 -35.77 12.19 10.75
CA ALA A 776 -35.91 10.73 10.83
C ALA A 776 -36.30 10.33 12.26
N ASP A 777 -36.82 9.11 12.42
CA ASP A 777 -37.19 8.52 13.70
C ASP A 777 -35.99 8.03 14.51
N SER A 778 -34.86 7.75 13.86
CA SER A 778 -33.60 7.38 14.51
C SER A 778 -32.36 7.80 13.71
N PRO A 779 -31.19 7.96 14.36
CA PRO A 779 -29.92 8.20 13.66
C PRO A 779 -29.50 7.06 12.71
N ASP A 780 -29.77 5.80 13.06
CA ASP A 780 -29.55 4.64 12.17
C ASP A 780 -30.38 4.73 10.88
N ARG A 781 -31.61 5.27 10.97
CA ARG A 781 -32.42 5.52 9.77
C ARG A 781 -31.79 6.58 8.87
N VAL A 782 -31.24 7.65 9.46
CA VAL A 782 -30.50 8.69 8.71
C VAL A 782 -29.35 8.07 7.92
N GLU A 783 -28.51 7.27 8.58
CA GLU A 783 -27.37 6.56 7.95
C GLU A 783 -27.83 5.69 6.77
N LYS A 784 -28.88 4.87 6.94
CA LYS A 784 -29.40 3.99 5.87
C LYS A 784 -29.88 4.78 4.64
N VAL A 785 -30.54 5.91 4.85
CA VAL A 785 -31.01 6.78 3.77
C VAL A 785 -29.83 7.43 3.04
N LEU A 786 -28.85 7.95 3.80
CA LEU A 786 -27.64 8.55 3.23
C LEU A 786 -26.84 7.54 2.40
N ARG A 787 -26.63 6.31 2.91
CA ARG A 787 -25.94 5.24 2.16
C ARG A 787 -26.64 4.86 0.87
N SER A 788 -27.96 4.71 0.92
CA SER A 788 -28.76 4.38 -0.27
C SER A 788 -28.65 5.48 -1.32
N THR A 789 -28.66 6.74 -0.88
CA THR A 789 -28.50 7.90 -1.76
C THR A 789 -27.08 7.97 -2.31
N ALA A 790 -26.06 7.71 -1.50
CA ALA A 790 -24.66 7.72 -1.94
C ALA A 790 -24.39 6.69 -3.06
N ILE A 791 -25.03 5.50 -3.00
CA ILE A 791 -24.94 4.50 -4.07
C ILE A 791 -25.46 5.07 -5.40
N GLU A 792 -26.62 5.72 -5.38
CA GLU A 792 -27.22 6.34 -6.56
C GLU A 792 -26.37 7.50 -7.12
N LEU A 793 -25.69 8.24 -6.23
CA LEU A 793 -24.77 9.32 -6.61
C LEU A 793 -23.39 8.81 -7.06
N GLY A 794 -23.19 7.50 -7.15
CA GLY A 794 -21.95 6.89 -7.62
C GLY A 794 -20.83 6.83 -6.57
N LEU A 795 -21.17 6.83 -5.28
CA LEU A 795 -20.26 6.52 -4.15
C LEU A 795 -19.10 7.51 -3.94
N GLY A 796 -19.25 8.75 -4.39
CA GLY A 796 -18.37 9.88 -4.07
C GLY A 796 -19.18 11.16 -3.94
N CYS A 797 -19.51 11.54 -2.71
CA CYS A 797 -20.39 12.67 -2.41
C CYS A 797 -19.96 13.38 -1.12
N ALA A 798 -20.51 14.57 -0.88
CA ALA A 798 -20.36 15.28 0.37
C ALA A 798 -21.64 15.18 1.20
N VAL A 799 -21.49 15.06 2.52
CA VAL A 799 -22.58 15.18 3.47
C VAL A 799 -22.32 16.38 4.38
N CYS A 800 -23.36 17.18 4.61
CA CYS A 800 -23.37 18.27 5.57
C CYS A 800 -24.50 18.00 6.58
N THR A 801 -24.21 18.12 7.86
CA THR A 801 -25.17 17.89 8.95
C THR A 801 -25.66 19.21 9.54
N ASN A 802 -26.67 19.13 10.38
CA ASN A 802 -27.28 20.29 11.02
C ASN A 802 -26.23 21.13 11.80
N PRO A 803 -26.10 22.44 11.52
CA PRO A 803 -25.23 23.32 12.29
C PRO A 803 -25.58 23.36 13.77
N LEU A 804 -24.58 23.46 14.63
CA LEU A 804 -24.74 23.46 16.09
C LEU A 804 -24.26 24.75 16.72
N SER A 805 -24.85 25.10 17.87
CA SER A 805 -24.44 26.27 18.65
C SER A 805 -23.05 26.09 19.26
N GLY A 806 -22.32 27.18 19.47
CA GLY A 806 -21.03 27.17 20.14
C GLY A 806 -21.12 26.63 21.56
N LYS A 807 -22.27 26.79 22.23
CA LYS A 807 -22.56 26.11 23.50
C LYS A 807 -22.55 24.59 23.35
N SER A 808 -23.24 24.04 22.36
CA SER A 808 -23.29 22.60 22.06
C SER A 808 -21.89 22.05 21.73
N ILE A 809 -21.10 22.80 20.95
CA ILE A 809 -19.73 22.42 20.60
C ILE A 809 -18.85 22.34 21.85
N LYS A 810 -18.86 23.39 22.68
CA LYS A 810 -18.05 23.43 23.91
C LYS A 810 -18.40 22.32 24.90
N SER A 811 -19.64 21.83 24.90
CA SER A 811 -20.10 20.81 25.84
C SER A 811 -19.95 19.38 25.32
N HIS A 812 -20.13 19.16 24.01
CA HIS A 812 -20.32 17.81 23.46
C HIS A 812 -19.46 17.49 22.23
N ALA A 813 -18.55 18.37 21.79
CA ALA A 813 -17.52 18.00 20.82
C ALA A 813 -16.25 17.48 21.53
N VAL A 814 -15.39 16.77 20.79
CA VAL A 814 -14.06 16.38 21.23
C VAL A 814 -13.08 17.52 20.89
N PRO A 815 -12.52 18.23 21.88
CA PRO A 815 -11.69 19.39 21.61
C PRO A 815 -10.24 19.00 21.31
N ARG A 816 -9.52 19.89 20.62
CA ARG A 816 -8.06 19.87 20.40
C ARG A 816 -7.53 18.70 19.55
N THR A 817 -8.36 18.15 18.67
CA THR A 817 -7.99 16.97 17.89
C THR A 817 -7.09 17.30 16.69
N LEU A 818 -7.24 18.49 16.07
CA LEU A 818 -6.29 19.00 15.07
C LEU A 818 -4.93 19.30 15.69
N SER A 819 -4.91 19.92 16.88
CA SER A 819 -3.67 20.11 17.65
C SER A 819 -2.99 18.76 17.96
N LEU A 820 -3.76 17.76 18.41
CA LEU A 820 -3.23 16.41 18.67
C LEU A 820 -2.64 15.78 17.41
N ALA A 821 -3.35 15.86 16.27
CA ALA A 821 -2.86 15.38 14.99
C ALA A 821 -1.52 16.03 14.62
N TRP A 822 -1.41 17.35 14.74
CA TRP A 822 -0.17 18.07 14.48
C TRP A 822 0.99 17.59 15.36
N TYR A 823 0.77 17.38 16.66
CA TYR A 823 1.81 16.88 17.57
C TYR A 823 2.25 15.46 17.21
N LEU A 824 1.30 14.57 16.89
CA LEU A 824 1.60 13.20 16.47
C LEU A 824 2.43 13.20 15.18
N GLY A 825 1.98 13.91 14.15
CA GLY A 825 2.74 14.02 12.90
C GLY A 825 4.12 14.60 13.13
N ARG A 826 4.25 15.66 13.92
CA ARG A 826 5.56 16.26 14.23
C ARG A 826 6.51 15.26 14.90
N ALA A 827 6.02 14.43 15.82
CA ALA A 827 6.83 13.40 16.45
C ALA A 827 7.31 12.34 15.47
N ILE A 828 6.42 11.86 14.58
CA ILE A 828 6.78 10.91 13.53
C ILE A 828 7.86 11.51 12.60
N HIS A 829 7.61 12.70 12.07
CA HIS A 829 8.53 13.38 11.15
C HIS A 829 9.90 13.68 11.78
N LEU A 830 9.93 14.11 13.05
CA LEU A 830 11.19 14.28 13.79
C LEU A 830 11.91 12.96 14.03
N ALA A 831 11.19 11.90 14.38
CA ALA A 831 11.75 10.58 14.60
C ALA A 831 12.39 10.02 13.32
N ARG A 832 11.72 10.18 12.16
CA ARG A 832 12.29 9.85 10.84
C ARG A 832 13.59 10.57 10.57
N ARG A 833 13.61 11.90 10.70
CA ARG A 833 14.80 12.73 10.46
C ARG A 833 15.97 12.35 11.38
N LYS A 834 15.68 12.02 12.64
CA LYS A 834 16.69 11.63 13.63
C LYS A 834 17.04 10.13 13.59
N LYS A 835 16.33 9.34 12.77
CA LYS A 835 16.42 7.87 12.75
C LYS A 835 16.22 7.25 14.14
N THR A 836 15.29 7.79 14.93
CA THR A 836 14.92 7.29 16.27
C THR A 836 13.57 6.57 16.24
N SER A 837 13.24 5.85 17.31
CA SER A 837 11.93 5.18 17.43
C SER A 837 10.77 6.18 17.38
N TYR A 838 9.93 6.05 16.36
CA TYR A 838 8.71 6.84 16.25
C TYR A 838 7.64 6.40 17.27
N ILE A 839 7.70 5.16 17.76
CA ILE A 839 6.84 4.67 18.83
C ILE A 839 7.15 5.37 20.15
N GLU A 840 8.43 5.48 20.52
CA GLU A 840 8.82 6.27 21.69
C GLU A 840 8.41 7.73 21.52
N ALA A 841 8.62 8.29 20.32
CA ALA A 841 8.26 9.67 20.02
C ALA A 841 6.76 9.97 20.21
N VAL A 842 5.87 9.08 19.74
CA VAL A 842 4.42 9.25 19.93
C VAL A 842 3.95 8.86 21.32
N SER A 843 4.67 8.01 22.07
CA SER A 843 4.25 7.59 23.42
C SER A 843 4.12 8.74 24.41
N HIS A 844 4.94 9.78 24.23
CA HIS A 844 4.89 11.02 25.01
C HIS A 844 3.73 11.95 24.62
N ILE A 845 2.95 11.59 23.60
CA ILE A 845 1.87 12.41 23.03
C ILE A 845 0.56 11.62 23.14
N GLY A 846 -0.47 12.24 23.73
CA GLY A 846 -1.80 11.61 23.83
C GLY A 846 -1.85 10.30 24.63
N LYS A 847 -0.81 9.95 25.40
CA LYS A 847 -0.68 8.66 26.12
C LYS A 847 -0.78 7.45 25.19
N ALA A 848 -0.25 7.55 23.98
CA ALA A 848 -0.16 6.41 23.08
C ALA A 848 0.69 5.29 23.71
N ARG A 849 0.24 4.06 23.62
CA ARG A 849 0.94 2.89 24.15
C ARG A 849 1.13 1.86 23.05
N LEU A 850 2.36 1.37 22.87
CA LEU A 850 2.60 0.19 22.06
C LEU A 850 1.92 -1.01 22.73
N ILE A 851 0.98 -1.64 22.03
CA ILE A 851 0.30 -2.84 22.52
C ILE A 851 0.80 -4.11 21.85
N PHE A 852 1.43 -4.00 20.66
CA PHE A 852 2.08 -5.11 19.97
C PHE A 852 3.05 -4.59 18.91
N ALA A 853 4.15 -5.30 18.69
CA ALA A 853 5.02 -5.12 17.53
C ALA A 853 5.17 -6.48 16.85
N GLY A 854 4.93 -6.53 15.54
CA GLY A 854 4.82 -7.81 14.86
C GLY A 854 4.84 -7.71 13.34
N LYS A 855 4.77 -8.87 12.70
CA LYS A 855 4.68 -9.02 11.25
C LYS A 855 3.29 -9.51 10.88
N ILE A 856 2.67 -8.91 9.88
CA ILE A 856 1.38 -9.39 9.36
C ILE A 856 1.59 -10.75 8.69
N ILE A 857 0.87 -11.78 9.16
CA ILE A 857 0.95 -13.14 8.63
C ILE A 857 -0.37 -13.65 8.03
N ASP A 858 -1.49 -12.94 8.22
CA ASP A 858 -2.72 -13.21 7.49
C ASP A 858 -3.57 -11.93 7.41
N VAL A 859 -4.30 -11.76 6.31
CA VAL A 859 -5.29 -10.68 6.13
C VAL A 859 -6.49 -11.23 5.38
N GLN A 860 -7.65 -11.24 6.02
CA GLN A 860 -8.91 -11.68 5.40
C GLN A 860 -9.86 -10.50 5.25
N ARG A 861 -10.53 -10.42 4.10
CA ARG A 861 -11.46 -9.33 3.76
C ARG A 861 -12.69 -9.88 3.06
N ASN A 862 -13.84 -9.41 3.51
CA ASN A 862 -15.13 -9.63 2.88
C ASN A 862 -15.89 -8.30 2.83
N ILE A 863 -16.82 -8.17 1.88
CA ILE A 863 -17.69 -7.01 1.80
C ILE A 863 -19.11 -7.44 2.18
N SER A 864 -19.68 -6.79 3.19
CA SER A 864 -21.07 -7.00 3.60
C SER A 864 -21.69 -5.70 4.11
N ASP A 865 -22.94 -5.47 3.76
CA ASP A 865 -23.74 -4.29 4.15
C ASP A 865 -23.09 -2.94 3.80
N GLY A 866 -22.29 -2.90 2.73
CA GLY A 866 -21.54 -1.72 2.31
C GLY A 866 -20.31 -1.39 3.17
N TYR A 867 -19.83 -2.33 3.98
CA TYR A 867 -18.59 -2.21 4.75
C TYR A 867 -17.55 -3.23 4.31
N THR A 868 -16.28 -2.88 4.48
CA THR A 868 -15.18 -3.86 4.42
C THR A 868 -15.01 -4.47 5.79
N LYS A 869 -15.42 -5.72 5.96
CA LYS A 869 -15.28 -6.46 7.21
C LYS A 869 -14.18 -7.51 7.06
N GLY A 870 -13.34 -7.64 8.07
CA GLY A 870 -12.21 -8.56 7.99
C GLY A 870 -11.43 -8.64 9.29
N HIS A 871 -10.29 -9.31 9.22
CA HIS A 871 -9.33 -9.33 10.31
C HIS A 871 -7.90 -9.42 9.77
N VAL A 872 -6.96 -9.00 10.60
CA VAL A 872 -5.52 -9.18 10.38
C VAL A 872 -4.94 -9.96 11.55
N LEU A 873 -4.04 -10.89 11.23
CA LEU A 873 -3.28 -11.68 12.20
C LEU A 873 -1.81 -11.28 12.14
N LEU A 874 -1.23 -10.98 13.31
CA LEU A 874 0.15 -10.55 13.47
C LEU A 874 0.94 -11.57 14.29
N ALA A 875 2.09 -11.99 13.79
CA ALA A 875 3.07 -12.77 14.53
C ALA A 875 4.01 -11.86 15.32
N PRO A 876 4.47 -12.26 16.52
CA PRO A 876 5.49 -11.52 17.25
C PRO A 876 6.82 -11.50 16.48
N LEU A 877 7.61 -10.45 16.69
CA LEU A 877 8.97 -10.35 16.15
C LEU A 877 9.93 -11.28 16.91
N SER A 878 10.89 -11.89 16.20
CA SER A 878 11.94 -12.72 16.80
C SER A 878 12.84 -11.91 17.75
N LEU A 879 13.61 -12.59 18.62
CA LEU A 879 14.51 -11.94 19.59
C LEU A 879 15.57 -11.04 18.92
N GLU A 880 16.01 -11.38 17.72
CA GLU A 880 16.94 -10.58 16.91
C GLU A 880 16.27 -9.39 16.22
N GLU A 881 14.97 -9.52 15.90
CA GLU A 881 14.17 -8.45 15.30
C GLU A 881 13.70 -7.39 16.32
N GLN A 882 13.86 -7.68 17.62
CA GLN A 882 13.51 -6.78 18.72
C GLN A 882 14.60 -5.73 19.05
N GLU A 883 15.79 -5.81 18.43
CA GLU A 883 16.84 -4.79 18.56
C GLU A 883 16.37 -3.42 18.02
N GLY A 884 15.72 -2.64 18.88
CA GLY A 884 15.16 -1.32 18.56
C GLY A 884 13.80 -1.03 19.22
N VAL A 885 13.12 -2.03 19.77
CA VAL A 885 11.84 -1.88 20.47
C VAL A 885 12.04 -2.20 21.95
N LYS A 886 12.27 -1.19 22.79
CA LYS A 886 12.30 -1.38 24.24
C LYS A 886 10.89 -1.68 24.75
N THR A 887 10.60 -2.94 25.04
CA THR A 887 9.38 -3.32 25.77
C THR A 887 9.65 -3.32 27.27
N ASP A 888 8.73 -2.78 28.06
CA ASP A 888 8.81 -2.85 29.53
C ASP A 888 8.88 -4.31 30.03
N SER A 889 9.65 -4.53 31.10
CA SER A 889 10.06 -5.83 31.67
C SER A 889 8.94 -6.76 32.18
N HIS A 890 7.67 -6.46 31.88
CA HIS A 890 6.52 -7.35 32.09
C HIS A 890 6.14 -8.17 30.85
N SER A 891 6.80 -7.97 29.70
CA SER A 891 6.47 -8.58 28.39
C SER A 891 7.02 -10.00 28.14
N ASN A 892 7.92 -10.52 28.98
CA ASN A 892 8.56 -11.83 28.72
C ASN A 892 7.61 -13.06 28.70
N ARG A 893 6.33 -12.91 29.07
CA ARG A 893 5.30 -13.97 28.92
C ARG A 893 4.47 -13.85 27.63
N GLN A 894 4.68 -12.81 26.81
CA GLN A 894 3.92 -12.51 25.60
C GLN A 894 4.63 -12.89 24.29
N ALA A 895 5.89 -13.32 24.36
CA ALA A 895 6.75 -13.52 23.18
C ALA A 895 6.24 -14.57 22.17
N ASP A 896 5.34 -15.47 22.58
CA ASP A 896 4.81 -16.54 21.71
C ASP A 896 3.37 -16.29 21.22
N LYS A 897 2.70 -15.22 21.68
CA LYS A 897 1.29 -14.96 21.32
C LYS A 897 1.17 -14.06 20.10
N HIS A 898 0.23 -14.41 19.22
CA HIS A 898 -0.12 -13.61 18.05
C HIS A 898 -1.15 -12.55 18.42
N MET A 899 -1.35 -11.55 17.56
CA MET A 899 -2.38 -10.54 17.72
C MET A 899 -3.40 -10.60 16.58
N LEU A 900 -4.69 -10.71 16.94
CA LEU A 900 -5.83 -10.62 16.05
C LEU A 900 -6.45 -9.23 16.15
N ILE A 901 -6.67 -8.58 15.01
CA ILE A 901 -7.34 -7.28 14.93
C ILE A 901 -8.46 -7.35 13.89
N PRO A 902 -9.73 -7.48 14.30
CA PRO A 902 -10.87 -7.35 13.41
C PRO A 902 -11.13 -5.89 13.04
N PHE A 903 -11.67 -5.67 11.85
CA PHE A 903 -12.03 -4.34 11.35
C PHE A 903 -13.35 -4.33 10.57
N GLN A 904 -14.02 -3.17 10.61
CA GLN A 904 -15.14 -2.80 9.76
C GLN A 904 -14.86 -1.39 9.23
N ASN A 905 -14.14 -1.28 8.12
CA ASN A 905 -13.40 -0.08 7.71
C ASN A 905 -12.34 0.39 8.75
N GLU A 906 -12.72 0.57 10.02
CA GLU A 906 -11.84 0.90 11.15
C GLU A 906 -11.57 -0.33 12.05
N TYR A 907 -10.46 -0.28 12.80
CA TYR A 907 -10.06 -1.32 13.76
C TYR A 907 -10.97 -1.33 14.99
N LEU A 908 -11.52 -2.51 15.31
CA LEU A 908 -12.55 -2.67 16.33
C LEU A 908 -11.96 -3.07 17.70
N TYR A 909 -11.17 -4.13 17.74
CA TYR A 909 -10.47 -4.56 18.95
C TYR A 909 -9.15 -5.25 18.59
N ALA A 910 -8.23 -5.28 19.54
CA ALA A 910 -6.96 -5.98 19.44
C ALA A 910 -6.88 -7.03 20.56
N ALA A 911 -6.74 -8.29 20.18
CA ALA A 911 -6.68 -9.41 21.12
C ALA A 911 -5.46 -10.28 20.88
N LEU A 912 -4.90 -10.83 21.95
CA LEU A 912 -3.91 -11.89 21.88
C LEU A 912 -4.61 -13.21 21.56
N THR A 913 -3.97 -14.02 20.73
CA THR A 913 -4.50 -15.28 20.22
C THR A 913 -3.37 -16.27 19.93
N ASP A 914 -3.74 -17.52 19.66
CA ASP A 914 -2.84 -18.55 19.16
C ASP A 914 -2.38 -18.26 17.70
N PRO A 915 -1.38 -18.99 17.17
CA PRO A 915 -0.91 -18.79 15.79
C PRO A 915 -1.96 -19.04 14.70
N THR A 916 -3.11 -19.64 15.02
CA THR A 916 -4.19 -19.94 14.07
C THR A 916 -5.27 -18.86 14.04
N GLY A 917 -5.31 -17.96 15.03
CA GLY A 917 -6.26 -16.86 15.12
C GLY A 917 -7.70 -17.29 15.41
N LYS A 918 -7.93 -18.53 15.88
CA LYS A 918 -9.28 -19.11 16.01
C LYS A 918 -10.01 -18.73 17.30
N GLU A 919 -9.29 -18.54 18.41
CA GLU A 919 -9.87 -18.09 19.68
C GLU A 919 -9.05 -16.92 20.27
N ALA A 920 -9.74 -15.87 20.70
CA ALA A 920 -9.12 -14.72 21.35
C ALA A 920 -8.91 -15.01 22.84
N ASP A 921 -7.66 -15.17 23.26
CA ASP A 921 -7.29 -15.46 24.65
C ASP A 921 -7.55 -14.26 25.57
N GLN A 922 -7.17 -13.07 25.11
CA GLN A 922 -7.20 -11.86 25.93
C GLN A 922 -7.36 -10.61 25.05
N ILE A 923 -8.42 -9.84 25.29
CA ILE A 923 -8.60 -8.54 24.66
C ILE A 923 -7.71 -7.51 25.35
N ILE A 924 -6.84 -6.86 24.58
CA ILE A 924 -5.87 -5.86 25.05
C ILE A 924 -6.43 -4.45 24.92
N CYS A 925 -7.18 -4.19 23.85
CA CYS A 925 -7.78 -2.90 23.55
C CYS A 925 -9.07 -3.10 22.74
N THR A 926 -10.07 -2.25 22.96
CA THR A 926 -11.34 -2.27 22.22
C THR A 926 -11.87 -0.85 22.06
N VAL A 927 -12.68 -0.62 21.03
CA VAL A 927 -13.51 0.60 20.92
C VAL A 927 -14.25 0.88 22.25
N PRO A 928 -14.34 2.16 22.68
CA PRO A 928 -14.02 3.37 21.94
C PRO A 928 -12.54 3.76 21.88
N GLU A 929 -11.65 3.06 22.61
CA GLU A 929 -10.20 3.34 22.59
C GLU A 929 -9.64 3.22 21.17
N LEU A 930 -8.75 4.13 20.79
CA LEU A 930 -8.20 4.17 19.44
C LEU A 930 -7.18 3.04 19.26
N ILE A 931 -7.27 2.32 18.14
CA ILE A 931 -6.31 1.29 17.74
C ILE A 931 -5.77 1.70 16.39
N SER A 932 -4.45 1.81 16.26
CA SER A 932 -3.81 2.21 15.01
C SER A 932 -2.64 1.29 14.70
N VAL A 933 -2.56 0.86 13.44
CA VAL A 933 -1.47 0.02 12.93
C VAL A 933 -0.52 0.92 12.15
N LEU A 934 0.72 1.01 12.62
CA LEU A 934 1.75 1.87 12.02
C LEU A 934 2.77 1.03 11.25
N GLY A 935 3.15 1.49 10.05
CA GLY A 935 4.25 0.93 9.28
C GLY A 935 5.62 1.23 9.90
N GLN A 936 6.69 0.78 9.24
CA GLN A 936 8.07 1.01 9.67
C GLN A 936 8.54 2.47 9.53
N ASP A 937 7.86 3.23 8.68
CA ASP A 937 8.03 4.68 8.58
C ASP A 937 7.21 5.41 9.65
N GLY A 938 6.33 4.74 10.40
CA GLY A 938 5.42 5.37 11.33
C GLY A 938 4.19 6.02 10.67
N GLU A 939 3.99 5.87 9.36
CA GLU A 939 2.69 6.17 8.74
C GLU A 939 1.64 5.18 9.21
N ALA A 940 0.40 5.63 9.33
CA ALA A 940 -0.72 4.76 9.64
C ALA A 940 -1.14 3.96 8.40
N ILE A 941 -1.42 2.67 8.61
CA ILE A 941 -1.88 1.77 7.56
C ILE A 941 -3.40 1.67 7.66
N GLY A 942 -4.10 2.02 6.57
CA GLY A 942 -5.55 1.82 6.46
C GLY A 942 -5.93 0.34 6.39
N SER A 943 -7.16 -0.01 6.74
CA SER A 943 -7.62 -1.41 6.67
C SER A 943 -7.60 -1.97 5.24
N GLN A 944 -7.80 -1.11 4.24
CA GLN A 944 -7.65 -1.43 2.82
C GLN A 944 -6.19 -1.67 2.40
N ASP A 945 -5.22 -1.09 3.12
CA ASP A 945 -3.81 -1.10 2.78
C ASP A 945 -3.01 -2.19 3.50
N LEU A 946 -3.64 -2.93 4.44
CA LEU A 946 -3.01 -4.07 5.12
C LEU A 946 -2.57 -5.15 4.13
N LYS A 947 -1.31 -5.56 4.21
CA LYS A 947 -0.74 -6.59 3.32
C LYS A 947 0.09 -7.57 4.14
N TYR A 948 0.11 -8.81 3.65
CA TYR A 948 0.97 -9.84 4.21
C TYR A 948 2.42 -9.35 4.23
N GLY A 949 3.12 -9.62 5.35
CA GLY A 949 4.57 -9.48 5.47
C GLY A 949 5.01 -8.10 5.95
N LEU A 950 4.10 -7.13 6.01
CA LEU A 950 4.41 -5.82 6.58
C LEU A 950 4.76 -5.97 8.05
N ARG A 951 5.90 -5.40 8.43
CA ARG A 951 6.25 -5.17 9.82
C ARG A 951 5.51 -3.95 10.32
N VAL A 952 4.83 -4.10 11.44
CA VAL A 952 3.95 -3.07 11.97
C VAL A 952 4.06 -2.97 13.47
N SER A 953 3.74 -1.78 13.98
CA SER A 953 3.55 -1.51 15.39
C SER A 953 2.08 -1.15 15.62
N VAL A 954 1.45 -1.85 16.55
CA VAL A 954 0.06 -1.59 16.95
C VAL A 954 0.09 -0.72 18.20
N ILE A 955 -0.46 0.48 18.08
CA ILE A 955 -0.59 1.41 19.20
C ILE A 955 -2.05 1.55 19.63
N ALA A 956 -2.25 1.75 20.92
CA ALA A 956 -3.53 2.11 21.51
C ALA A 956 -3.47 3.53 22.10
N MET A 957 -4.53 4.32 21.93
CA MET A 957 -4.64 5.64 22.54
C MET A 957 -5.98 5.82 23.27
N PRO A 958 -6.00 6.57 24.39
CA PRO A 958 -7.21 6.81 25.14
C PRO A 958 -8.29 7.57 24.34
N ALA A 959 -9.50 7.05 24.31
CA ALA A 959 -10.68 7.76 23.84
C ALA A 959 -11.01 8.95 24.75
N HIS A 960 -11.63 9.97 24.17
CA HIS A 960 -12.10 11.13 24.92
C HIS A 960 -13.10 10.70 26.02
N PRO A 961 -13.08 11.32 27.23
CA PRO A 961 -13.97 10.94 28.33
C PRO A 961 -15.46 10.97 28.02
N LEU A 962 -15.91 11.76 27.04
CA LEU A 962 -17.32 11.76 26.59
C LEU A 962 -17.79 10.38 26.10
N TRP A 963 -16.89 9.54 25.58
CA TRP A 963 -17.18 8.18 25.17
C TRP A 963 -17.26 7.19 26.33
N LYS A 964 -16.75 7.57 27.51
CA LYS A 964 -16.68 6.72 28.70
C LYS A 964 -17.84 6.96 29.68
N THR A 965 -18.76 7.86 29.35
CA THR A 965 -20.00 8.04 30.12
C THR A 965 -20.98 6.91 29.80
N PRO A 966 -22.03 6.68 30.62
CA PRO A 966 -23.07 5.71 30.30
C PRO A 966 -23.72 5.93 28.94
N GLN A 967 -23.93 7.19 28.54
CA GLN A 967 -24.47 7.55 27.22
C GLN A 967 -23.49 7.17 26.10
N GLY A 968 -22.22 7.56 26.22
CA GLY A 968 -21.17 7.22 25.26
C GLY A 968 -20.94 5.73 25.12
N MET A 969 -20.87 5.01 26.25
CA MET A 969 -20.75 3.56 26.25
C MET A 969 -21.99 2.87 25.69
N GLY A 970 -23.18 3.46 25.88
CA GLY A 970 -24.47 2.97 25.39
C GLY A 970 -24.49 2.60 23.92
N GLU A 971 -23.77 3.37 23.08
CA GLU A 971 -23.61 3.08 21.64
C GLU A 971 -22.80 1.81 21.37
N PHE A 972 -21.85 1.47 22.24
CA PHE A 972 -20.96 0.32 22.10
C PHE A 972 -21.46 -0.91 22.87
N VAL A 973 -22.52 -0.80 23.68
CA VAL A 973 -23.14 -1.95 24.39
C VAL A 973 -23.74 -2.98 23.40
N GLY A 974 -23.98 -2.59 22.14
CA GLY A 974 -24.33 -3.50 21.03
C GLY A 974 -23.14 -4.15 20.32
N VAL A 975 -21.91 -3.67 20.53
CA VAL A 975 -20.67 -4.38 20.16
C VAL A 975 -20.37 -5.39 21.27
N GLN A 976 -21.33 -6.26 21.55
CA GLN A 976 -21.04 -7.53 22.19
C GLN A 976 -20.23 -8.33 21.18
N ILE A 977 -18.92 -8.26 21.36
CA ILE A 977 -18.03 -9.40 21.15
C ILE A 977 -18.81 -10.64 21.60
N SER A 978 -18.78 -11.68 20.79
CA SER A 978 -19.36 -13.00 21.05
C SER A 978 -18.79 -13.72 22.29
N SER A 979 -18.32 -12.98 23.29
CA SER A 979 -17.92 -13.44 24.61
C SER A 979 -18.72 -12.66 25.67
N GLN A 980 -19.87 -13.24 26.04
CA GLN A 980 -20.46 -13.21 27.38
C GLN A 980 -20.14 -12.00 28.27
N VAL A 981 -21.00 -10.97 28.34
CA VAL A 981 -21.49 -10.40 29.62
C VAL A 981 -22.83 -9.68 29.36
N ALA A 982 -23.87 -10.11 30.10
CA ALA A 982 -25.14 -9.42 30.40
C ALA A 982 -26.32 -9.42 29.40
N GLN A 983 -26.31 -10.19 28.31
CA GLN A 983 -27.57 -10.67 27.72
C GLN A 983 -27.45 -12.13 27.28
N THR A 984 -28.27 -12.97 27.90
CA THR A 984 -28.44 -14.37 27.54
C THR A 984 -29.22 -14.47 26.22
N SER A 985 -28.75 -15.31 25.30
CA SER A 985 -29.42 -15.61 24.02
C SER A 985 -30.81 -16.24 24.19
N TYR A 986 -31.21 -16.58 25.42
CA TYR A 986 -32.50 -17.16 25.76
C TYR A 986 -33.59 -16.14 26.11
N VAL A 987 -33.28 -14.83 26.19
CA VAL A 987 -34.27 -13.74 26.33
C VAL A 987 -34.50 -13.11 24.96
N ARG A 988 -35.43 -13.69 24.20
CA ARG A 988 -35.83 -13.25 22.87
C ARG A 988 -36.51 -11.87 22.88
N GLY A 989 -35.84 -10.84 22.38
CA GLY A 989 -36.39 -9.47 22.29
C GLY A 989 -35.89 -8.50 23.38
N GLY A 990 -34.90 -8.90 24.18
CA GLY A 990 -34.29 -8.03 25.20
C GLY A 990 -35.06 -7.95 26.51
N VAL A 991 -34.60 -7.07 27.40
CA VAL A 991 -35.19 -6.89 28.74
C VAL A 991 -36.43 -6.00 28.64
N ASP A 992 -37.57 -6.48 29.16
CA ASP A 992 -38.79 -5.68 29.30
C ASP A 992 -38.84 -5.09 30.72
N PRO A 993 -38.73 -3.76 30.89
CA PRO A 993 -38.75 -3.12 32.20
C PRO A 993 -40.10 -3.22 32.92
N ASN A 994 -41.17 -3.64 32.23
CA ASN A 994 -42.51 -3.80 32.80
C ASN A 994 -42.90 -5.27 33.04
N ASP A 995 -41.94 -6.17 32.94
CA ASP A 995 -42.21 -7.60 32.98
C ASP A 995 -42.63 -8.08 34.37
N LYS A 996 -43.49 -9.12 34.42
CA LYS A 996 -44.01 -9.66 35.69
C LYS A 996 -43.01 -10.62 36.33
N TRP A 997 -43.26 -11.05 37.57
CA TRP A 997 -42.39 -11.95 38.35
C TRP A 997 -42.07 -13.30 37.65
N LEU A 998 -42.89 -13.75 36.68
CA LEU A 998 -42.61 -14.91 35.81
C LEU A 998 -42.55 -14.56 34.32
N GLY A 999 -42.25 -13.30 34.06
CA GLY A 999 -42.00 -12.73 32.75
C GLY A 999 -40.93 -13.43 31.92
N HIS A 1000 -40.86 -13.03 30.66
CA HIS A 1000 -39.87 -13.52 29.72
C HIS A 1000 -38.44 -13.01 30.01
N SER A 1001 -38.30 -11.80 30.57
CA SER A 1001 -37.04 -11.11 30.85
C SER A 1001 -36.62 -11.08 32.34
N THR A 1002 -37.48 -11.55 33.25
CA THR A 1002 -37.13 -11.71 34.68
C THR A 1002 -36.22 -12.93 34.90
N PRO A 1003 -35.20 -12.88 35.77
CA PRO A 1003 -34.38 -14.05 36.11
C PRO A 1003 -35.21 -15.24 36.65
N GLY A 1004 -36.29 -14.96 37.39
CA GLY A 1004 -37.25 -15.93 37.92
C GLY A 1004 -36.66 -16.97 38.91
N GLY A 1005 -37.53 -17.58 39.73
CA GLY A 1005 -37.10 -18.55 40.75
C GLY A 1005 -36.52 -17.91 42.02
N SER A 1006 -36.41 -18.69 43.10
CA SER A 1006 -36.04 -18.17 44.42
C SER A 1006 -34.58 -17.71 44.53
N SER A 1007 -33.64 -18.28 43.75
CA SER A 1007 -32.22 -17.86 43.76
C SER A 1007 -31.90 -16.71 42.78
N SER A 1008 -32.91 -15.96 42.33
CA SER A 1008 -32.75 -14.81 41.43
C SER A 1008 -31.76 -13.77 41.97
N GLY A 1009 -31.81 -13.47 43.28
CA GLY A 1009 -30.91 -12.50 43.91
C GLY A 1009 -29.45 -12.95 43.88
N SER A 1010 -29.19 -14.21 44.19
CA SER A 1010 -27.86 -14.82 44.13
C SER A 1010 -27.28 -14.81 42.71
N ALA A 1011 -28.10 -15.16 41.71
CA ALA A 1011 -27.72 -15.13 40.31
C ALA A 1011 -27.42 -13.70 39.82
N VAL A 1012 -28.32 -12.74 40.06
CA VAL A 1012 -28.09 -11.34 39.65
C VAL A 1012 -26.87 -10.75 40.38
N GLY A 1013 -26.70 -11.04 41.67
CA GLY A 1013 -25.56 -10.57 42.44
C GLY A 1013 -24.23 -11.09 41.91
N THR A 1014 -24.17 -12.37 41.56
CA THR A 1014 -22.98 -12.99 40.97
C THR A 1014 -22.72 -12.43 39.56
N ALA A 1015 -23.74 -12.33 38.72
CA ALA A 1015 -23.61 -11.75 37.37
C ALA A 1015 -23.09 -10.30 37.42
N ALA A 1016 -23.66 -9.48 38.32
CA ALA A 1016 -23.25 -8.10 38.57
C ALA A 1016 -21.85 -7.97 39.21
N GLY A 1017 -21.22 -9.07 39.62
CA GLY A 1017 -19.88 -9.08 40.20
C GLY A 1017 -19.81 -8.71 41.68
N PHE A 1018 -20.94 -8.73 42.40
CA PHE A 1018 -20.96 -8.55 43.85
C PHE A 1018 -20.42 -9.77 44.61
N SER A 1019 -20.33 -10.92 43.96
CA SER A 1019 -19.68 -12.13 44.48
C SER A 1019 -19.02 -12.90 43.34
N ALA A 1020 -17.93 -13.62 43.63
CA ALA A 1020 -17.23 -14.47 42.66
C ALA A 1020 -18.10 -15.67 42.23
N PHE A 1021 -18.84 -16.24 43.18
CA PHE A 1021 -19.87 -17.26 42.98
C PHE A 1021 -20.97 -17.07 44.03
N SER A 1022 -22.09 -17.75 43.85
CA SER A 1022 -23.11 -17.86 44.90
C SER A 1022 -23.68 -19.27 44.97
N ILE A 1023 -24.34 -19.57 46.08
CA ILE A 1023 -25.07 -20.82 46.26
C ILE A 1023 -26.56 -20.48 46.18
N GLY A 1024 -27.29 -21.28 45.41
CA GLY A 1024 -28.74 -21.23 45.35
C GLY A 1024 -29.35 -22.50 45.91
N SER A 1025 -30.66 -22.45 46.15
CA SER A 1025 -31.49 -23.63 46.42
C SER A 1025 -32.41 -23.90 45.24
N GLU A 1026 -32.57 -25.18 44.93
CA GLU A 1026 -33.24 -25.70 43.75
C GLU A 1026 -34.36 -26.65 44.16
N SER A 1027 -35.58 -26.10 44.24
CA SER A 1027 -36.84 -26.85 44.45
C SER A 1027 -37.58 -27.06 43.12
N ASP A 1028 -37.77 -25.97 42.35
CA ASP A 1028 -38.35 -25.98 41.00
C ASP A 1028 -37.66 -24.94 40.11
N ARG A 1029 -36.65 -25.41 39.36
CA ARG A 1029 -35.77 -24.64 38.46
C ARG A 1029 -35.18 -23.34 39.04
N SER A 1030 -35.11 -23.23 40.36
CA SER A 1030 -34.72 -22.05 41.12
C SER A 1030 -33.21 -21.80 41.21
N ILE A 1031 -32.38 -22.67 40.63
CA ILE A 1031 -30.96 -22.41 40.31
C ILE A 1031 -30.81 -22.31 38.80
N VAL A 1032 -31.29 -23.31 38.05
CA VAL A 1032 -31.03 -23.43 36.61
C VAL A 1032 -31.67 -22.29 35.81
N GLN A 1033 -32.91 -21.90 36.12
CA GLN A 1033 -33.59 -20.82 35.41
C GLN A 1033 -32.95 -19.44 35.66
N PRO A 1034 -32.71 -19.00 36.91
CA PRO A 1034 -32.04 -17.73 37.13
C PRO A 1034 -30.59 -17.72 36.60
N ALA A 1035 -29.87 -18.84 36.60
CA ALA A 1035 -28.55 -18.93 35.98
C ALA A 1035 -28.60 -18.66 34.47
N ILE A 1036 -29.45 -19.39 33.75
CA ILE A 1036 -29.63 -19.25 32.30
C ILE A 1036 -30.06 -17.82 31.94
N ARG A 1037 -30.93 -17.22 32.76
CA ARG A 1037 -31.46 -15.87 32.53
C ARG A 1037 -30.51 -14.75 32.95
N ALA A 1038 -29.58 -15.01 33.86
CA ALA A 1038 -28.53 -14.06 34.28
C ALA A 1038 -27.19 -14.24 33.53
N ALA A 1039 -27.15 -15.11 32.51
CA ALA A 1039 -25.94 -15.48 31.78
C ALA A 1039 -24.82 -16.04 32.69
N LEU A 1040 -25.19 -16.94 33.61
CA LEU A 1040 -24.30 -17.67 34.49
C LEU A 1040 -24.32 -19.17 34.21
N TYR A 1041 -23.24 -19.84 34.60
CA TYR A 1041 -23.19 -21.28 34.73
C TYR A 1041 -23.79 -21.69 36.07
N SER A 1042 -24.42 -22.87 36.10
CA SER A 1042 -24.90 -23.47 37.34
C SER A 1042 -24.90 -24.98 37.26
N MET A 1043 -24.93 -25.63 38.42
CA MET A 1043 -25.05 -27.07 38.51
C MET A 1043 -26.02 -27.43 39.63
N LYS A 1044 -27.03 -28.25 39.32
CA LYS A 1044 -27.95 -28.81 40.32
C LYS A 1044 -27.30 -30.03 40.96
N GLY A 1045 -27.09 -30.02 42.28
CA GLY A 1045 -26.64 -31.19 43.01
C GLY A 1045 -27.69 -32.32 42.96
N SER A 1046 -27.24 -33.57 42.91
CA SER A 1046 -28.13 -34.72 43.05
C SER A 1046 -28.86 -34.65 44.40
N VAL A 1047 -30.17 -34.93 44.40
CA VAL A 1047 -30.99 -34.86 45.62
C VAL A 1047 -30.41 -35.82 46.67
N GLY A 1048 -30.15 -35.30 47.87
CA GLY A 1048 -29.52 -36.04 48.97
C GLY A 1048 -27.99 -36.15 48.92
N ALA A 1049 -27.32 -35.58 47.91
CA ALA A 1049 -25.86 -35.58 47.82
C ALA A 1049 -25.19 -34.45 48.62
N ILE A 1050 -25.92 -33.37 48.89
CA ILE A 1050 -25.45 -32.25 49.72
C ILE A 1050 -26.28 -32.28 51.01
N ASP A 1051 -25.62 -32.11 52.15
CA ASP A 1051 -26.30 -31.95 53.43
C ASP A 1051 -27.07 -30.63 53.46
N MET A 1052 -28.38 -30.74 53.64
CA MET A 1052 -29.30 -29.60 53.63
C MET A 1052 -29.72 -29.20 55.07
N GLU A 1053 -29.07 -29.74 56.11
CA GLU A 1053 -29.30 -29.37 57.50
C GLU A 1053 -29.14 -27.84 57.70
N GLY A 1054 -30.15 -27.19 58.27
CA GLY A 1054 -30.20 -25.74 58.46
C GLY A 1054 -30.76 -24.93 57.27
N THR A 1055 -31.14 -25.57 56.16
CA THR A 1055 -31.82 -24.91 55.04
C THR A 1055 -33.35 -24.93 55.17
N MET A 1056 -34.04 -23.93 54.60
CA MET A 1056 -35.50 -23.90 54.55
C MET A 1056 -36.00 -24.77 53.38
N SER A 1057 -36.57 -25.94 53.68
CA SER A 1057 -37.02 -26.92 52.68
C SER A 1057 -38.50 -26.75 52.31
N GLY A 1058 -38.82 -26.85 51.02
CA GLY A 1058 -40.18 -26.94 50.48
C GLY A 1058 -40.69 -28.39 50.35
N GLY A 1059 -39.79 -29.37 50.41
CA GLY A 1059 -40.09 -30.80 50.48
C GLY A 1059 -38.80 -31.65 50.37
N MET A 1060 -38.55 -32.52 51.36
CA MET A 1060 -37.31 -33.32 51.48
C MET A 1060 -37.00 -34.25 50.30
N GLY A 1061 -37.93 -34.46 49.36
CA GLY A 1061 -37.79 -35.40 48.26
C GLY A 1061 -37.23 -34.85 46.94
N PHE A 1062 -37.04 -33.53 46.80
CA PHE A 1062 -36.55 -32.93 45.54
C PHE A 1062 -35.72 -31.64 45.68
N ASP A 1063 -35.57 -31.12 46.91
CA ASP A 1063 -34.72 -29.97 47.19
C ASP A 1063 -33.23 -30.33 47.06
N SER A 1064 -32.45 -29.39 46.53
CA SER A 1064 -30.99 -29.50 46.39
C SER A 1064 -30.35 -28.11 46.44
N ALA A 1065 -29.07 -28.04 46.78
CA ALA A 1065 -28.28 -26.82 46.63
C ALA A 1065 -27.34 -26.94 45.43
N GLY A 1066 -26.80 -25.81 44.97
CA GLY A 1066 -25.86 -25.79 43.87
C GLY A 1066 -25.25 -24.43 43.61
N PRO A 1067 -24.09 -24.38 42.94
CA PRO A 1067 -23.39 -23.15 42.65
C PRO A 1067 -23.95 -22.43 41.42
N LEU A 1068 -23.78 -21.11 41.44
CA LEU A 1068 -23.98 -20.15 40.36
C LEU A 1068 -22.67 -19.39 40.17
N ALA A 1069 -22.05 -19.47 38.99
CA ALA A 1069 -20.76 -18.83 38.73
C ALA A 1069 -20.59 -18.36 37.27
N LYS A 1070 -19.56 -17.55 37.02
CA LYS A 1070 -19.24 -17.01 35.67
C LYS A 1070 -18.44 -17.97 34.81
N SER A 1071 -17.91 -19.06 35.37
CA SER A 1071 -17.20 -20.11 34.64
C SER A 1071 -17.65 -21.49 35.09
N VAL A 1072 -17.49 -22.49 34.20
CA VAL A 1072 -17.75 -23.90 34.52
C VAL A 1072 -16.80 -24.41 35.61
N GLN A 1073 -15.55 -23.94 35.61
CA GLN A 1073 -14.53 -24.32 36.59
C GLN A 1073 -14.94 -23.89 38.01
N ASP A 1074 -15.36 -22.63 38.18
CA ASP A 1074 -15.81 -22.14 39.48
C ASP A 1074 -17.06 -22.89 39.98
N CYS A 1075 -17.99 -23.25 39.07
CA CYS A 1075 -19.13 -24.10 39.42
C CYS A 1075 -18.67 -25.50 39.88
N ALA A 1076 -17.68 -26.10 39.23
CA ALA A 1076 -17.16 -27.40 39.63
C ALA A 1076 -16.45 -27.34 40.99
N ASP A 1077 -15.60 -26.33 41.21
CA ASP A 1077 -14.84 -26.17 42.45
C ASP A 1077 -15.77 -25.96 43.65
N VAL A 1078 -16.79 -25.12 43.50
CA VAL A 1078 -17.79 -24.90 44.56
C VAL A 1078 -18.65 -26.15 44.77
N MET A 1079 -18.99 -26.89 43.72
CA MET A 1079 -19.74 -28.15 43.87
C MET A 1079 -18.91 -29.21 44.61
N ASN A 1080 -17.61 -29.33 44.33
CA ASN A 1080 -16.71 -30.25 45.04
C ASN A 1080 -16.66 -29.92 46.54
N VAL A 1081 -16.63 -28.63 46.89
CA VAL A 1081 -16.71 -28.17 48.29
C VAL A 1081 -18.06 -28.54 48.92
N LEU A 1082 -19.17 -28.36 48.21
CA LEU A 1082 -20.51 -28.70 48.71
C LEU A 1082 -20.71 -30.21 48.91
N LEU A 1083 -20.04 -31.04 48.11
CA LEU A 1083 -20.07 -32.51 48.21
C LEU A 1083 -19.08 -33.07 49.25
N GLN A 1084 -18.31 -32.21 49.93
CA GLN A 1084 -17.26 -32.60 50.89
C GLN A 1084 -16.19 -33.53 50.30
N GLU A 1085 -15.95 -33.49 48.99
CA GLU A 1085 -14.80 -34.18 48.40
C GLU A 1085 -13.53 -33.40 48.75
N VAL A 1086 -12.79 -33.86 49.75
CA VAL A 1086 -11.48 -33.32 50.11
C VAL A 1086 -10.57 -33.43 48.88
N ILE A 1087 -10.16 -32.28 48.34
CA ILE A 1087 -9.10 -32.19 47.33
C ILE A 1087 -7.82 -32.80 47.95
N SER A 1088 -7.54 -34.06 47.62
CA SER A 1088 -6.22 -34.64 47.86
C SER A 1088 -5.30 -34.05 46.81
N ALA A 1089 -4.48 -33.09 47.24
CA ALA A 1089 -3.49 -32.42 46.42
C ALA A 1089 -2.53 -33.42 45.75
N HIS A 1090 -2.38 -33.35 44.43
CA HIS A 1090 -1.17 -33.77 43.74
C HIS A 1090 -0.62 -32.60 42.92
N ILE A 1091 0.64 -32.31 43.22
CA ILE A 1091 1.59 -31.41 42.54
C ILE A 1091 1.75 -31.79 41.08
#